data_AF-A0A7J4S7H6-F1
#
_entry.id   AF-A0A7J4S7H6-F1
#
_cell.length_a   1.000
_cell.length_b   1.000
_cell.length_c   1.000
_cell.angle_alpha   90.00
_cell.angle_beta   90.00
_cell.angle_gamma   90.00
#
_symmetry.space_group_name_H-M   'P 1'
#
loop_
_entity.id
_entity.type
_entity.pdbx_description
1 polymer ?
#
loop_
_entity_poly.entity_id
_entity_poly.type
_entity_poly.pdbx_seq_one_letter_code
_entity_poly.pdbx_strand_id
1 'polypeptide(L)'
;EIKSVTFSTELGELSSDEYYLPAGQNVDISVDIGFEGLEDREAFADGDAKVVLYQGNNEIVNTTSLDVDMWNYTDSVPFTNGVLDWRLEIVPLAGGGTTADAEYERSFFADSVIPSVYWSSVAPYDHRVPSSSQTIQVQITDQPILPSNVEAMVWRQWVNDYDFNGLPSPEEYESFSDVLLPNDLTAFVGQYTILLDDSGGSIGEKVAVYLTGNDQAGHPLENNGSGEEGQHLFMYQLKADGPPSIPAAAFSWDGGRQTWLHPMITYEFDVMMNEPNGGSDLSVVEVQLASQQNSDRLPISWDFLTGECTTTSPHMVIEDCEMIGQNGPAGPYEEDITLNVEFHLLWTIPDLGDTKREPKLIVIDRAGNTDQQSFPTLRWRSSGDMYIPDETIQLIINQGTAVDDGARIAPGSSFEVSGDVLFQETNTRPDFDCPVSVMFDGVMYQTTAINGAWTAVVTASEDSGKKALTWSVDCTSGQGNDVTDESNNRWILIDGTGPTPVEIINPRPNTILETEVYEVRIAITEEGGLDIESLQLEWWVEDADTGDRLITGYESMTLEGDDAAGTQLEVYANVDLSDITDTMIENRLILFVKINGRDLADNPVLGMNGAPTGSEIAQWELEWLRPEFSIGPLDVSYTRLILEVGQSTSVQALVSNDGSLDGTVQATAYVVRLNGTKEVLQRPSLEIPAAGKGLISIDWVPTAEGIQWIEVELDNEQTAKGPTVDVRPAREQGLIENLFGEVNPIIGSAVALIFVSIIITGLLWARKATRGRGSKSEYDWDEYSSEIDYDEYEDYDDNEESVVTDNSQYSTIEPAASVSAASAALTGGVEPTATEEETDWVMGADGYWWYHDKTTNEWWYKDENGDIVKFS
;
A
#
# COMPACT_ATOMS: atom_id res chain seq x y z
N GLU A 1 56.57 -88.56 -18.15
CA GLU A 1 56.51 -88.41 -16.68
C GLU A 1 56.62 -86.94 -16.35
N ILE A 2 55.98 -86.54 -15.28
CA ILE A 2 56.04 -85.20 -14.70
C ILE A 2 57.34 -85.17 -13.88
N LYS A 3 58.25 -84.26 -14.22
CA LYS A 3 59.55 -84.09 -13.57
C LYS A 3 59.45 -83.19 -12.35
N SER A 4 58.64 -82.12 -12.46
CA SER A 4 58.29 -81.24 -11.37
C SER A 4 56.96 -80.53 -11.65
N VAL A 5 56.28 -80.10 -10.58
CA VAL A 5 55.12 -79.21 -10.64
C VAL A 5 55.33 -78.10 -9.61
N THR A 6 55.30 -76.86 -10.07
CA THR A 6 55.27 -75.66 -9.21
C THR A 6 53.90 -75.00 -9.35
N PHE A 7 53.30 -74.65 -8.21
CA PHE A 7 52.14 -73.78 -8.13
C PHE A 7 52.62 -72.44 -7.59
N SER A 8 52.17 -71.34 -8.17
CA SER A 8 52.52 -69.98 -7.73
C SER A 8 51.34 -69.03 -7.86
N THR A 9 51.36 -67.96 -7.07
CA THR A 9 50.44 -66.82 -7.17
C THR A 9 51.24 -65.54 -7.35
N GLU A 10 50.57 -64.38 -7.42
CA GLU A 10 51.25 -63.07 -7.47
C GLU A 10 52.16 -62.80 -6.26
N LEU A 11 52.02 -63.57 -5.16
CA LEU A 11 52.86 -63.50 -3.97
C LEU A 11 54.11 -64.39 -4.02
N GLY A 12 54.17 -65.37 -4.92
CA GLY A 12 55.31 -66.30 -5.07
C GLY A 12 54.91 -67.77 -5.23
N GLU A 13 55.90 -68.67 -5.08
CA GLU A 13 55.70 -70.12 -5.13
C GLU A 13 55.00 -70.65 -3.86
N LEU A 14 53.91 -71.39 -4.04
CA LEU A 14 53.11 -71.97 -2.96
C LEU A 14 53.81 -73.20 -2.38
N SER A 15 54.37 -73.07 -1.17
CA SER A 15 55.08 -74.14 -0.47
C SER A 15 54.21 -75.39 -0.28
N SER A 16 54.84 -76.56 -0.09
CA SER A 16 54.15 -77.86 -0.04
C SER A 16 53.21 -78.05 1.16
N ASP A 17 53.31 -77.18 2.16
CA ASP A 17 52.48 -77.09 3.35
C ASP A 17 51.33 -76.07 3.24
N GLU A 18 51.33 -75.22 2.20
CA GLU A 18 50.23 -74.29 1.94
C GLU A 18 48.99 -75.05 1.45
N TYR A 19 47.88 -74.90 2.17
CA TYR A 19 46.66 -75.68 1.97
C TYR A 19 45.40 -74.83 1.73
N TYR A 20 45.32 -73.62 2.27
CA TYR A 20 44.17 -72.73 2.05
C TYR A 20 44.45 -71.80 0.86
N LEU A 21 43.42 -71.47 0.08
CA LEU A 21 43.52 -70.50 -1.01
C LEU A 21 42.27 -69.60 -1.09
N PRO A 22 42.43 -68.29 -1.33
CA PRO A 22 41.33 -67.36 -1.45
C PRO A 22 40.63 -67.51 -2.81
N ALA A 23 39.31 -67.53 -2.78
CA ALA A 23 38.48 -67.75 -3.96
C ALA A 23 38.59 -66.61 -4.98
N GLY A 24 38.61 -66.97 -6.25
CA GLY A 24 38.84 -66.04 -7.35
C GLY A 24 40.31 -65.66 -7.57
N GLN A 25 41.24 -66.08 -6.71
CA GLN A 25 42.67 -65.88 -6.95
C GLN A 25 43.13 -66.69 -8.17
N ASN A 26 44.06 -66.12 -8.93
CA ASN A 26 44.75 -66.83 -10.01
C ASN A 26 45.93 -67.63 -9.47
N VAL A 27 46.04 -68.88 -9.91
CA VAL A 27 47.14 -69.79 -9.58
C VAL A 27 47.83 -70.20 -10.88
N ASP A 28 49.08 -69.78 -11.03
CA ASP A 28 49.96 -70.19 -12.11
C ASP A 28 50.52 -71.59 -11.81
N ILE A 29 50.25 -72.53 -12.72
CA ILE A 29 50.70 -73.91 -12.64
C ILE A 29 51.78 -74.13 -13.72
N SER A 30 52.99 -74.46 -13.27
CA SER A 30 54.14 -74.75 -14.12
C SER A 30 54.50 -76.23 -14.00
N VAL A 31 54.60 -76.93 -15.13
CA VAL A 31 54.74 -78.39 -15.22
C VAL A 31 55.91 -78.75 -16.14
N ASP A 32 56.92 -79.42 -15.61
CA ASP A 32 58.06 -79.96 -16.36
C ASP A 32 57.77 -81.42 -16.76
N ILE A 33 57.93 -81.76 -18.04
CA ILE A 33 57.53 -83.05 -18.61
C ILE A 33 58.64 -83.65 -19.47
N GLY A 34 58.96 -84.92 -19.21
CA GLY A 34 59.90 -85.66 -20.04
C GLY A 34 59.76 -87.18 -20.03
N PHE A 35 60.67 -87.89 -20.70
CA PHE A 35 60.74 -89.35 -20.70
C PHE A 35 61.50 -89.90 -19.47
N GLU A 36 61.20 -91.16 -19.13
CA GLU A 36 61.84 -91.92 -18.05
C GLU A 36 63.37 -91.88 -18.17
N GLY A 37 64.05 -91.35 -17.14
CA GLY A 37 65.50 -91.35 -17.06
C GLY A 37 66.25 -90.42 -18.03
N LEU A 38 65.56 -89.47 -18.68
CA LEU A 38 66.18 -88.33 -19.38
C LEU A 38 66.03 -87.04 -18.57
N GLU A 39 67.02 -86.14 -18.66
CA GLU A 39 67.05 -84.80 -18.03
C GLU A 39 67.24 -83.68 -19.09
N ASP A 40 66.99 -83.99 -20.37
CA ASP A 40 67.30 -83.14 -21.52
C ASP A 40 66.04 -82.57 -22.20
N ARG A 41 66.18 -81.35 -22.73
CA ARG A 41 65.22 -80.53 -23.49
C ARG A 41 64.64 -81.12 -24.80
N GLU A 42 64.86 -82.40 -25.05
CA GLU A 42 64.34 -83.12 -26.22
C GLU A 42 63.27 -84.15 -25.82
N ALA A 43 62.67 -83.98 -24.63
CA ALA A 43 61.89 -85.01 -23.94
C ALA A 43 60.36 -84.98 -24.17
N PHE A 44 59.86 -84.09 -25.02
CA PHE A 44 58.47 -84.09 -25.50
C PHE A 44 58.43 -83.64 -26.98
N ALA A 45 57.58 -84.28 -27.79
CA ALA A 45 57.27 -83.84 -29.15
C ALA A 45 55.76 -83.71 -29.35
N ASP A 46 55.35 -82.71 -30.14
CA ASP A 46 53.94 -82.42 -30.43
C ASP A 46 53.16 -83.68 -30.86
N GLY A 47 52.23 -84.11 -30.01
CA GLY A 47 51.36 -85.26 -30.27
C GLY A 47 51.86 -86.63 -29.77
N ASP A 48 53.00 -86.74 -29.08
CA ASP A 48 53.39 -88.00 -28.39
C ASP A 48 52.41 -88.34 -27.26
N ALA A 49 52.03 -87.32 -26.48
CA ALA A 49 51.05 -87.40 -25.39
C ALA A 49 50.14 -86.16 -25.35
N LYS A 50 49.04 -86.29 -24.60
CA LYS A 50 48.13 -85.21 -24.18
C LYS A 50 48.39 -84.95 -22.70
N VAL A 51 48.72 -83.73 -22.34
CA VAL A 51 48.80 -83.27 -20.95
C VAL A 51 47.43 -82.71 -20.58
N VAL A 52 46.90 -83.10 -19.43
CA VAL A 52 45.55 -82.72 -19.00
C VAL A 52 45.59 -82.17 -17.58
N LEU A 53 44.95 -81.02 -17.36
CA LEU A 53 44.66 -80.50 -16.03
C LEU A 53 43.19 -80.81 -15.69
N TYR A 54 43.01 -81.50 -14.59
CA TYR A 54 41.72 -81.76 -13.96
C TYR A 54 41.58 -80.94 -12.67
N GLN A 55 40.36 -80.50 -12.39
CA GLN A 55 39.95 -80.01 -11.07
C GLN A 55 38.85 -80.95 -10.55
N GLY A 56 39.18 -81.75 -9.54
CA GLY A 56 38.43 -82.92 -9.14
C GLY A 56 38.26 -83.91 -10.32
N ASN A 57 37.02 -84.04 -10.81
CA ASN A 57 36.69 -84.91 -11.95
C ASN A 57 36.48 -84.15 -13.28
N ASN A 58 36.64 -82.82 -13.30
CA ASN A 58 36.37 -81.99 -14.47
C ASN A 58 37.67 -81.71 -15.23
N GLU A 59 37.71 -81.98 -16.54
CA GLU A 59 38.82 -81.55 -17.41
C GLU A 59 38.71 -80.04 -17.63
N ILE A 60 39.66 -79.27 -17.09
CA ILE A 60 39.71 -77.80 -17.20
C ILE A 60 40.34 -77.40 -18.53
N VAL A 61 41.52 -77.94 -18.81
CA VAL A 61 42.30 -77.63 -20.01
C VAL A 61 43.19 -78.81 -20.38
N ASN A 62 43.56 -78.90 -21.66
CA ASN A 62 44.57 -79.83 -22.12
C ASN A 62 45.47 -79.20 -23.18
N THR A 63 46.66 -79.78 -23.36
CA THR A 63 47.54 -79.50 -24.49
C THR A 63 48.14 -80.78 -25.06
N THR A 64 48.62 -80.69 -26.31
CA THR A 64 49.46 -81.70 -26.99
C THR A 64 50.77 -81.10 -27.49
N SER A 65 51.11 -79.89 -27.03
CA SER A 65 52.29 -79.10 -27.40
C SER A 65 52.79 -78.31 -26.18
N LEU A 66 54.12 -78.24 -26.02
CA LEU A 66 54.82 -77.65 -24.87
C LEU A 66 55.84 -76.59 -25.33
N ASP A 67 56.21 -75.68 -24.44
CA ASP A 67 57.39 -74.83 -24.67
C ASP A 67 58.65 -75.61 -24.23
N VAL A 68 59.22 -76.33 -25.20
CA VAL A 68 60.32 -77.29 -25.02
C VAL A 68 59.91 -78.49 -24.16
N ASP A 69 60.08 -78.38 -22.84
CA ASP A 69 59.75 -79.37 -21.81
C ASP A 69 58.65 -78.87 -20.85
N MET A 70 58.32 -77.58 -20.90
CA MET A 70 57.43 -76.92 -19.94
C MET A 70 56.01 -76.70 -20.46
N TRP A 71 55.03 -76.89 -19.57
CA TRP A 71 53.69 -76.32 -19.68
C TRP A 71 53.50 -75.25 -18.61
N ASN A 72 52.96 -74.09 -18.98
CA ASN A 72 52.50 -73.07 -18.04
C ASN A 72 51.02 -72.80 -18.31
N TYR A 73 50.19 -72.80 -17.26
CA TYR A 73 48.77 -72.48 -17.33
C TYR A 73 48.31 -71.77 -16.06
N THR A 74 47.65 -70.63 -16.21
CA THR A 74 46.97 -69.92 -15.13
C THR A 74 45.55 -70.44 -14.99
N ASP A 75 45.20 -70.99 -13.82
CA ASP A 75 43.83 -71.34 -13.45
C ASP A 75 43.29 -70.34 -12.41
N SER A 76 41.97 -70.27 -12.23
CA SER A 76 41.35 -69.40 -11.21
C SER A 76 40.63 -70.26 -10.17
N VAL A 77 40.89 -70.01 -8.88
CA VAL A 77 40.25 -70.72 -7.76
C VAL A 77 38.73 -70.48 -7.80
N PRO A 78 37.89 -71.52 -7.88
CA PRO A 78 36.43 -71.38 -7.85
C PRO A 78 35.90 -70.70 -6.59
N PHE A 79 34.80 -69.95 -6.73
CA PHE A 79 34.03 -69.41 -5.60
C PHE A 79 33.22 -70.51 -4.90
N THR A 80 33.92 -71.32 -4.11
CA THR A 80 33.38 -72.46 -3.34
C THR A 80 34.15 -72.67 -2.05
N ASN A 81 33.47 -72.74 -0.90
CA ASN A 81 34.08 -73.21 0.35
C ASN A 81 34.23 -74.74 0.32
N GLY A 82 35.46 -75.25 0.23
CA GLY A 82 35.72 -76.69 0.28
C GLY A 82 37.03 -77.14 -0.35
N VAL A 83 37.31 -78.44 -0.22
CA VAL A 83 38.49 -79.08 -0.82
C VAL A 83 38.33 -79.20 -2.34
N LEU A 84 39.36 -78.78 -3.07
CA LEU A 84 39.51 -78.86 -4.51
C LEU A 84 40.84 -79.54 -4.85
N ASP A 85 40.78 -80.59 -5.66
CA ASP A 85 41.94 -81.39 -6.06
C ASP A 85 42.40 -81.00 -7.47
N TRP A 86 43.58 -80.38 -7.61
CA TRP A 86 44.20 -80.17 -8.92
C TRP A 86 45.03 -81.40 -9.30
N ARG A 87 44.62 -82.08 -10.37
CA ARG A 87 45.28 -83.29 -10.86
C ARG A 87 45.79 -83.12 -12.29
N LEU A 88 47.09 -83.34 -12.46
CA LEU A 88 47.77 -83.37 -13.75
C LEU A 88 47.94 -84.81 -14.22
N GLU A 89 47.55 -85.11 -15.46
CA GLU A 89 47.61 -86.45 -16.05
C GLU A 89 48.26 -86.41 -17.44
N ILE A 90 49.24 -87.30 -17.69
CA ILE A 90 49.87 -87.48 -19.01
C ILE A 90 49.27 -88.71 -19.71
N VAL A 91 48.45 -88.46 -20.73
CA VAL A 91 47.77 -89.50 -21.51
C VAL A 91 48.51 -89.74 -22.84
N PRO A 92 49.21 -90.87 -23.04
CA PRO A 92 49.99 -91.12 -24.25
C PRO A 92 49.10 -91.36 -25.48
N LEU A 93 49.36 -90.66 -26.58
CA LEU A 93 48.57 -90.71 -27.81
C LEU A 93 49.12 -91.72 -28.83
N ALA A 94 50.45 -91.85 -28.91
CA ALA A 94 51.13 -92.76 -29.84
C ALA A 94 51.15 -94.24 -29.40
N GLY A 95 50.44 -94.60 -28.31
CA GLY A 95 50.45 -95.96 -27.74
C GLY A 95 51.71 -96.29 -26.90
N GLY A 96 52.43 -95.26 -26.44
CA GLY A 96 53.47 -95.39 -25.42
C GLY A 96 52.90 -95.80 -24.05
N GLY A 97 53.79 -96.20 -23.14
CA GLY A 97 53.45 -96.43 -21.74
C GLY A 97 53.69 -95.20 -20.87
N THR A 98 53.10 -95.19 -19.67
CA THR A 98 53.35 -94.21 -18.60
C THR A 98 54.24 -94.81 -17.49
N THR A 99 54.95 -93.96 -16.76
CA THR A 99 55.61 -94.32 -15.49
C THR A 99 54.65 -94.09 -14.31
N ALA A 100 55.12 -94.30 -13.07
CA ALA A 100 54.33 -93.99 -11.87
C ALA A 100 54.04 -92.48 -11.77
N ASP A 101 55.04 -91.66 -12.08
CA ASP A 101 55.01 -90.19 -12.02
C ASP A 101 54.38 -89.58 -13.29
N ALA A 102 53.36 -90.24 -13.86
CA ALA A 102 52.55 -89.72 -14.97
C ALA A 102 51.25 -89.03 -14.52
N GLU A 103 50.99 -89.08 -13.21
CA GLU A 103 49.85 -88.48 -12.51
C GLU A 103 50.40 -87.73 -11.29
N TYR A 104 49.97 -86.47 -11.10
CA TYR A 104 50.30 -85.65 -9.94
C TYR A 104 49.00 -85.04 -9.40
N GLU A 105 48.82 -84.99 -8.08
CA GLU A 105 47.61 -84.46 -7.43
C GLU A 105 48.01 -83.57 -6.24
N ARG A 106 47.42 -82.36 -6.17
CA ARG A 106 47.53 -81.45 -5.02
C ARG A 106 46.16 -80.91 -4.66
N SER A 107 45.74 -81.15 -3.41
CA SER A 107 44.51 -80.60 -2.84
C SER A 107 44.78 -79.25 -2.17
N PHE A 108 43.86 -78.29 -2.37
CA PHE A 108 43.74 -77.07 -1.57
C PHE A 108 42.32 -76.98 -1.01
N PHE A 109 42.12 -76.27 0.10
CA PHE A 109 40.82 -75.80 0.53
C PHE A 109 40.60 -74.38 -0.03
N ALA A 110 39.68 -74.25 -0.98
CA ALA A 110 39.23 -72.94 -1.43
C ALA A 110 38.31 -72.32 -0.38
N ASP A 111 38.55 -71.04 -0.09
CA ASP A 111 37.81 -70.25 0.87
C ASP A 111 37.24 -69.00 0.20
N SER A 112 35.96 -68.69 0.44
CA SER A 112 35.31 -67.48 -0.01
C SER A 112 34.59 -66.73 1.12
N VAL A 113 34.99 -66.94 2.37
CA VAL A 113 34.61 -66.09 3.51
C VAL A 113 35.74 -65.10 3.76
N ILE A 114 35.39 -63.90 4.22
CA ILE A 114 36.36 -62.92 4.72
C ILE A 114 36.15 -62.86 6.25
N PRO A 115 37.21 -62.99 7.06
CA PRO A 115 37.09 -62.87 8.51
C PRO A 115 36.60 -61.46 8.87
N SER A 116 35.66 -61.35 9.80
CA SER A 116 35.15 -60.04 10.26
C SER A 116 35.04 -60.00 11.78
N VAL A 117 35.44 -58.89 12.39
CA VAL A 117 34.94 -58.53 13.73
C VAL A 117 33.42 -58.33 13.64
N TYR A 118 32.67 -58.76 14.65
CA TYR A 118 31.24 -58.46 14.74
C TYR A 118 30.79 -57.95 16.13
N TRP A 119 31.63 -58.08 17.16
CA TRP A 119 31.34 -57.59 18.50
C TRP A 119 32.61 -57.28 19.29
N SER A 120 32.54 -56.26 20.14
CA SER A 120 33.57 -55.85 21.11
C SER A 120 32.94 -55.63 22.49
N SER A 121 33.69 -55.93 23.56
CA SER A 121 33.30 -55.61 24.94
C SER A 121 33.52 -54.14 25.33
N VAL A 122 33.99 -53.32 24.38
CA VAL A 122 34.25 -51.88 24.47
C VAL A 122 33.53 -51.24 23.30
N ALA A 123 32.70 -50.23 23.55
CA ALA A 123 31.96 -49.51 22.51
C ALA A 123 32.91 -48.63 21.66
N PRO A 124 32.50 -48.14 20.47
CA PRO A 124 33.35 -47.28 19.63
C PRO A 124 33.94 -46.09 20.40
N TYR A 125 33.15 -45.51 21.31
CA TYR A 125 33.59 -44.56 22.33
C TYR A 125 33.10 -45.04 23.71
N ASP A 126 33.99 -45.17 24.69
CA ASP A 126 33.74 -45.82 25.99
C ASP A 126 34.55 -45.19 27.14
N HIS A 127 34.31 -45.58 28.39
CA HIS A 127 35.03 -45.11 29.57
C HIS A 127 35.46 -46.27 30.47
N ARG A 128 36.70 -46.24 30.99
CA ARG A 128 37.25 -47.32 31.83
C ARG A 128 38.10 -46.78 32.98
N VAL A 129 37.99 -47.42 34.14
CA VAL A 129 38.83 -47.13 35.31
C VAL A 129 40.24 -47.74 35.08
N PRO A 130 41.33 -46.97 35.27
CA PRO A 130 42.70 -47.47 35.06
C PRO A 130 43.03 -48.77 35.79
N SER A 131 43.69 -49.67 35.07
CA SER A 131 43.90 -51.08 35.42
C SER A 131 45.23 -51.60 34.88
N SER A 132 45.98 -52.33 35.72
CA SER A 132 47.24 -52.98 35.31
C SER A 132 47.03 -54.31 34.56
N SER A 133 45.81 -54.56 34.07
CA SER A 133 45.40 -55.77 33.35
C SER A 133 44.00 -55.54 32.75
N GLN A 134 43.81 -54.43 32.06
CA GLN A 134 42.56 -54.11 31.39
C GLN A 134 42.23 -55.19 30.36
N THR A 135 41.07 -55.81 30.51
CA THR A 135 40.67 -57.00 29.74
C THR A 135 39.60 -56.62 28.73
N ILE A 136 39.92 -56.79 27.44
CA ILE A 136 39.02 -56.48 26.33
C ILE A 136 38.76 -57.77 25.55
N GLN A 137 37.50 -58.03 25.22
CA GLN A 137 37.08 -59.20 24.46
C GLN A 137 36.53 -58.75 23.11
N VAL A 138 37.03 -59.34 22.03
CA VAL A 138 36.54 -59.12 20.67
C VAL A 138 36.10 -60.46 20.10
N GLN A 139 34.99 -60.48 19.37
CA GLN A 139 34.49 -61.67 18.69
C GLN A 139 34.60 -61.49 17.17
N ILE A 140 35.29 -62.44 16.55
CA ILE A 140 35.52 -62.52 15.10
C ILE A 140 34.77 -63.72 14.55
N THR A 141 34.09 -63.54 13.42
CA THR A 141 33.46 -64.60 12.63
C THR A 141 34.33 -64.97 11.43
N ASP A 142 34.46 -66.27 11.16
CA ASP A 142 35.11 -66.79 9.95
C ASP A 142 34.72 -68.26 9.67
N GLN A 143 34.92 -68.76 8.43
CA GLN A 143 34.85 -70.20 8.11
C GLN A 143 35.80 -70.57 6.95
N PRO A 144 36.68 -71.58 7.10
CA PRO A 144 36.55 -72.69 8.04
C PRO A 144 37.47 -72.61 9.26
N ILE A 145 38.47 -71.71 9.27
CA ILE A 145 39.44 -71.56 10.35
C ILE A 145 39.67 -70.08 10.65
N LEU A 146 39.34 -69.70 11.89
CA LEU A 146 39.51 -68.37 12.45
C LEU A 146 40.97 -67.86 12.36
N PRO A 147 41.20 -66.55 12.11
CA PRO A 147 42.53 -65.93 12.03
C PRO A 147 43.46 -66.26 13.19
N SER A 148 44.66 -66.76 12.87
CA SER A 148 45.68 -67.16 13.87
C SER A 148 46.76 -66.10 14.13
N ASN A 149 46.74 -64.99 13.39
CA ASN A 149 47.76 -63.93 13.41
C ASN A 149 47.17 -62.55 13.78
N VAL A 150 46.09 -62.52 14.56
CA VAL A 150 45.45 -61.27 14.99
C VAL A 150 46.35 -60.52 15.97
N GLU A 151 46.78 -59.32 15.58
CA GLU A 151 47.46 -58.36 16.45
C GLU A 151 46.53 -57.20 16.80
N ALA A 152 46.73 -56.60 17.97
CA ALA A 152 46.08 -55.35 18.33
C ALA A 152 47.04 -54.19 18.07
N MET A 153 46.60 -53.19 17.30
CA MET A 153 47.34 -51.95 17.09
C MET A 153 46.83 -50.93 18.11
N VAL A 154 47.69 -50.53 19.05
CA VAL A 154 47.30 -49.80 20.27
C VAL A 154 47.97 -48.42 20.33
N TRP A 155 47.16 -47.40 20.60
CA TRP A 155 47.59 -46.04 20.89
C TRP A 155 47.16 -45.64 22.30
N ARG A 156 48.07 -45.03 23.07
CA ARG A 156 47.84 -44.55 24.44
C ARG A 156 48.31 -43.11 24.55
N GLN A 157 47.45 -42.21 24.99
CA GLN A 157 47.75 -40.77 24.92
C GLN A 157 49.02 -40.36 25.70
N TRP A 158 49.39 -41.03 26.80
CA TRP A 158 50.61 -40.71 27.56
C TRP A 158 51.91 -41.35 27.03
N VAL A 159 51.84 -42.13 25.95
CA VAL A 159 52.98 -42.86 25.36
C VAL A 159 53.16 -42.57 23.88
N ASN A 160 52.04 -42.44 23.15
CA ASN A 160 51.98 -42.51 21.70
C ASN A 160 51.60 -41.17 21.03
N ASP A 161 50.96 -40.24 21.75
CA ASP A 161 50.64 -38.87 21.31
C ASP A 161 51.94 -38.08 21.10
N TYR A 162 52.47 -38.07 19.88
CA TYR A 162 53.79 -37.54 19.51
C TYR A 162 53.72 -36.08 19.03
N ASP A 163 52.58 -35.65 18.49
CA ASP A 163 52.35 -34.25 18.09
C ASP A 163 51.62 -33.41 19.17
N PHE A 164 51.08 -34.06 20.21
CA PHE A 164 50.32 -33.49 21.33
C PHE A 164 48.93 -32.95 20.95
N ASN A 165 48.29 -33.49 19.91
CA ASN A 165 46.93 -33.16 19.51
C ASN A 165 45.85 -33.90 20.34
N GLY A 166 46.19 -35.03 20.97
CA GLY A 166 45.29 -35.80 21.85
C GLY A 166 44.29 -36.74 21.15
N LEU A 167 44.51 -37.03 19.87
CA LEU A 167 43.82 -38.01 19.04
C LEU A 167 44.84 -38.96 18.40
N PRO A 168 44.46 -40.20 18.03
CA PRO A 168 45.40 -41.15 17.43
C PRO A 168 45.69 -40.84 15.96
N SER A 169 46.99 -40.77 15.61
CA SER A 169 47.46 -40.68 14.21
C SER A 169 48.01 -42.03 13.69
N PRO A 170 48.01 -42.30 12.36
CA PRO A 170 48.42 -43.60 11.80
C PRO A 170 49.83 -44.07 12.21
N GLU A 171 50.79 -43.14 12.27
CA GLU A 171 52.19 -43.43 12.64
C GLU A 171 52.44 -43.62 14.14
N GLU A 172 51.43 -43.43 15.00
CA GLU A 172 51.57 -43.45 16.46
C GLU A 172 51.16 -44.79 17.10
N TYR A 173 50.39 -45.62 16.40
CA TYR A 173 49.95 -46.93 16.88
C TYR A 173 51.11 -47.93 16.97
N GLU A 174 51.25 -48.58 18.12
CA GLU A 174 52.22 -49.67 18.32
C GLU A 174 51.52 -51.04 18.18
N SER A 175 52.16 -52.00 17.48
CA SER A 175 51.67 -53.39 17.47
C SER A 175 51.84 -54.02 18.86
N PHE A 176 50.77 -54.68 19.31
CA PHE A 176 50.65 -55.35 20.58
C PHE A 176 50.19 -56.80 20.36
N SER A 177 51.16 -57.69 20.16
CA SER A 177 50.94 -59.10 19.80
C SER A 177 50.41 -59.99 20.95
N ASP A 178 50.19 -59.47 22.16
CA ASP A 178 49.64 -60.21 23.32
C ASP A 178 48.10 -60.34 23.23
N VAL A 179 47.60 -60.79 22.07
CA VAL A 179 46.20 -61.16 21.83
C VAL A 179 46.00 -62.65 22.07
N LEU A 180 45.17 -63.00 23.05
CA LEU A 180 44.87 -64.39 23.37
C LEU A 180 43.84 -64.96 22.39
N LEU A 181 44.30 -65.87 21.51
CA LEU A 181 43.49 -66.63 20.57
C LEU A 181 42.47 -67.56 21.27
N PRO A 182 41.33 -67.87 20.64
CA PRO A 182 40.39 -68.87 21.15
C PRO A 182 40.99 -70.30 21.11
N ASN A 183 40.54 -71.16 22.03
CA ASN A 183 41.03 -72.54 22.17
C ASN A 183 40.62 -73.49 21.03
N ASP A 184 39.71 -73.06 20.16
CA ASP A 184 39.23 -73.79 19.00
C ASP A 184 39.07 -72.81 17.83
N LEU A 185 39.97 -72.90 16.87
CA LEU A 185 39.95 -72.07 15.66
C LEU A 185 38.96 -72.60 14.60
N THR A 186 38.34 -73.76 14.80
CA THR A 186 37.36 -74.36 13.86
C THR A 186 35.92 -73.96 14.14
N ALA A 187 35.69 -73.15 15.17
CA ALA A 187 34.39 -72.54 15.46
C ALA A 187 34.08 -71.40 14.48
N PHE A 188 32.82 -71.21 14.10
CA PHE A 188 32.39 -70.05 13.31
C PHE A 188 32.61 -68.70 14.02
N VAL A 189 32.72 -68.71 15.35
CA VAL A 189 32.88 -67.54 16.20
C VAL A 189 34.06 -67.79 17.14
N GLY A 190 35.08 -66.95 17.04
CA GLY A 190 36.23 -66.94 17.94
C GLY A 190 36.15 -65.77 18.91
N GLN A 191 36.35 -66.01 20.21
CA GLN A 191 36.57 -64.94 21.18
C GLN A 191 38.07 -64.74 21.41
N TYR A 192 38.54 -63.55 21.05
CA TYR A 192 39.89 -63.06 21.22
C TYR A 192 39.92 -62.18 22.47
N THR A 193 41.00 -62.23 23.25
CA THR A 193 41.13 -61.42 24.48
C THR A 193 42.43 -60.62 24.48
N ILE A 194 42.31 -59.29 24.49
CA ILE A 194 43.44 -58.35 24.59
C ILE A 194 43.63 -58.01 26.08
N LEU A 195 44.89 -57.99 26.53
CA LEU A 195 45.24 -57.64 27.92
C LEU A 195 46.20 -56.43 27.93
N LEU A 196 45.68 -55.26 28.28
CA LEU A 196 46.44 -54.00 28.28
C LEU A 196 46.82 -53.58 29.71
N ASP A 197 47.92 -52.85 29.86
CA ASP A 197 48.22 -52.07 31.07
C ASP A 197 48.04 -50.59 30.75
N ASP A 198 46.94 -50.02 31.26
CA ASP A 198 46.63 -48.59 31.18
C ASP A 198 46.80 -47.86 32.52
N SER A 199 47.33 -48.55 33.54
CA SER A 199 47.56 -47.97 34.88
C SER A 199 48.66 -46.88 34.94
N GLY A 200 49.36 -46.65 33.83
CA GLY A 200 50.30 -45.55 33.65
C GLY A 200 49.65 -44.21 33.26
N GLY A 201 48.39 -44.21 32.82
CA GLY A 201 47.69 -43.01 32.34
C GLY A 201 46.97 -42.21 33.44
N SER A 202 46.77 -40.92 33.18
CA SER A 202 45.99 -40.00 34.00
C SER A 202 44.49 -40.10 33.71
N ILE A 203 43.67 -39.64 34.66
CA ILE A 203 42.22 -39.48 34.41
C ILE A 203 42.01 -38.43 33.30
N GLY A 204 41.22 -38.78 32.29
CA GLY A 204 40.93 -37.96 31.10
C GLY A 204 41.75 -38.30 29.86
N GLU A 205 42.85 -39.04 30.01
CA GLU A 205 43.65 -39.55 28.87
C GLU A 205 42.94 -40.72 28.17
N LYS A 206 43.30 -40.97 26.91
CA LYS A 206 42.61 -41.94 26.03
C LYS A 206 43.48 -43.14 25.63
N VAL A 207 42.82 -44.24 25.30
CA VAL A 207 43.40 -45.43 24.65
C VAL A 207 42.55 -45.80 23.44
N ALA A 208 43.16 -45.88 22.26
CA ALA A 208 42.50 -46.27 21.01
C ALA A 208 43.10 -47.57 20.47
N VAL A 209 42.28 -48.42 19.86
CA VAL A 209 42.71 -49.71 19.31
C VAL A 209 42.02 -49.99 17.98
N TYR A 210 42.76 -50.55 17.04
CA TYR A 210 42.22 -51.32 15.91
C TYR A 210 42.90 -52.69 15.83
N LEU A 211 42.37 -53.63 15.04
CA LEU A 211 42.95 -54.95 14.86
C LEU A 211 43.56 -55.12 13.47
N THR A 212 44.60 -55.94 13.37
CA THR A 212 45.17 -56.41 12.10
C THR A 212 45.32 -57.92 12.13
N GLY A 213 45.24 -58.56 10.96
CA GLY A 213 45.30 -60.02 10.84
C GLY A 213 44.59 -60.50 9.58
N ASN A 214 44.88 -61.74 9.20
CA ASN A 214 44.30 -62.41 8.03
C ASN A 214 43.82 -63.82 8.43
N ASP A 215 42.89 -64.40 7.67
CA ASP A 215 42.60 -65.83 7.76
C ASP A 215 43.77 -66.69 7.22
N GLN A 216 43.57 -68.01 7.11
CA GLN A 216 44.57 -68.91 6.51
C GLN A 216 44.64 -68.82 4.98
N ALA A 217 43.63 -68.25 4.31
CA ALA A 217 43.62 -68.01 2.87
C ALA A 217 44.27 -66.67 2.48
N GLY A 218 44.57 -65.81 3.45
CA GLY A 218 45.16 -64.48 3.26
C GLY A 218 44.15 -63.35 3.08
N HIS A 219 42.85 -63.57 3.27
CA HIS A 219 41.88 -62.47 3.33
C HIS A 219 42.12 -61.62 4.58
N PRO A 220 42.16 -60.28 4.48
CA PRO A 220 42.33 -59.39 5.63
C PRO A 220 41.06 -59.34 6.50
N LEU A 221 41.23 -59.10 7.80
CA LEU A 221 40.14 -58.91 8.75
C LEU A 221 39.31 -57.65 8.42
N GLU A 222 37.99 -57.80 8.27
CA GLU A 222 37.01 -56.72 8.09
C GLU A 222 36.41 -56.23 9.43
N ASN A 223 35.82 -55.02 9.39
CA ASN A 223 35.17 -54.33 10.53
C ASN A 223 36.10 -54.19 11.77
N ASN A 224 37.40 -54.20 11.51
CA ASN A 224 38.52 -54.25 12.44
C ASN A 224 39.01 -52.87 12.92
N GLY A 225 38.49 -51.80 12.34
CA GLY A 225 39.05 -50.45 12.42
C GLY A 225 40.35 -50.29 11.61
N SER A 226 40.87 -49.07 11.55
CA SER A 226 42.15 -48.74 10.94
C SER A 226 42.93 -47.73 11.79
N GLY A 227 44.15 -47.43 11.38
CA GLY A 227 44.97 -46.38 11.99
C GLY A 227 44.62 -44.96 11.54
N GLU A 228 43.73 -44.81 10.55
CA GLU A 228 43.28 -43.49 10.07
C GLU A 228 42.50 -42.74 11.15
N GLU A 229 42.56 -41.40 11.10
CA GLU A 229 41.91 -40.53 12.08
C GLU A 229 40.40 -40.84 12.20
N GLY A 230 39.95 -41.13 13.42
CA GLY A 230 38.55 -41.48 13.71
C GLY A 230 38.10 -42.89 13.28
N GLN A 231 38.97 -43.75 12.74
CA GLN A 231 38.61 -45.09 12.25
C GLN A 231 38.97 -46.25 13.19
N HIS A 232 39.29 -45.98 14.47
CA HIS A 232 39.58 -47.02 15.47
C HIS A 232 38.40 -47.99 15.65
N LEU A 233 38.67 -49.23 16.06
CA LEU A 233 37.61 -50.21 16.42
C LEU A 233 36.88 -49.78 17.69
N PHE A 234 37.65 -49.26 18.65
CA PHE A 234 37.15 -48.59 19.84
C PHE A 234 38.20 -47.64 20.40
N MET A 235 37.75 -46.57 21.05
CA MET A 235 38.56 -45.71 21.90
C MET A 235 37.87 -45.55 23.25
N TYR A 236 38.65 -45.61 24.34
CA TYR A 236 38.13 -45.38 25.68
C TYR A 236 38.92 -44.31 26.45
N GLN A 237 38.19 -43.48 27.21
CA GLN A 237 38.79 -42.52 28.13
C GLN A 237 39.01 -43.16 29.51
N LEU A 238 40.15 -42.87 30.12
CA LEU A 238 40.47 -43.27 31.49
C LEU A 238 39.65 -42.43 32.48
N LYS A 239 38.52 -42.97 32.92
CA LYS A 239 37.56 -42.26 33.79
C LYS A 239 36.78 -43.24 34.67
N ALA A 240 36.27 -42.74 35.78
CA ALA A 240 35.27 -43.47 36.57
C ALA A 240 33.88 -43.18 36.01
N ASP A 241 33.03 -44.20 36.02
CA ASP A 241 31.61 -44.17 35.71
C ASP A 241 30.83 -43.26 36.69
N GLY A 242 29.93 -42.41 36.17
CA GLY A 242 29.16 -41.44 36.94
C GLY A 242 27.84 -41.09 36.25
N PRO A 243 26.77 -40.79 37.01
CA PRO A 243 25.44 -40.59 36.42
C PRO A 243 25.28 -39.21 35.76
N PRO A 244 24.46 -39.09 34.70
CA PRO A 244 24.12 -37.82 34.07
C PRO A 244 23.32 -36.91 35.01
N SER A 245 23.32 -35.62 34.72
CA SER A 245 22.57 -34.61 35.48
C SER A 245 22.03 -33.47 34.61
N ILE A 246 20.85 -32.95 34.98
CA ILE A 246 20.16 -31.90 34.22
C ILE A 246 20.12 -30.59 35.04
N PRO A 247 20.68 -29.48 34.53
CA PRO A 247 20.54 -28.17 35.15
C PRO A 247 19.06 -27.74 35.31
N ALA A 248 18.72 -27.12 36.45
CA ALA A 248 17.36 -26.67 36.73
C ALA A 248 16.82 -25.56 35.78
N ALA A 249 17.70 -24.98 34.96
CA ALA A 249 17.40 -24.01 33.91
C ALA A 249 17.91 -24.49 32.52
N ALA A 250 17.96 -25.82 32.30
CA ALA A 250 18.51 -26.44 31.11
C ALA A 250 17.80 -26.09 29.80
N PHE A 251 16.48 -25.87 29.81
CA PHE A 251 15.69 -25.62 28.62
C PHE A 251 15.59 -24.11 28.32
N SER A 252 15.95 -23.71 27.10
CA SER A 252 15.71 -22.37 26.55
C SER A 252 15.11 -22.45 25.14
N TRP A 253 14.13 -21.60 24.85
CA TRP A 253 13.62 -21.39 23.50
C TRP A 253 14.37 -20.22 22.84
N ASP A 254 14.62 -20.26 21.53
CA ASP A 254 15.01 -19.04 20.82
C ASP A 254 13.85 -18.01 20.77
N GLY A 255 14.20 -16.74 20.61
CA GLY A 255 13.31 -15.59 20.80
C GLY A 255 12.88 -15.38 22.25
N GLY A 256 13.23 -16.31 23.16
CA GLY A 256 12.80 -16.32 24.55
C GLY A 256 11.48 -17.07 24.76
N ARG A 257 10.79 -16.77 25.87
CA ARG A 257 9.75 -17.65 26.41
C ARG A 257 8.48 -17.69 25.55
N GLN A 258 8.39 -18.70 24.69
CA GLN A 258 7.18 -19.05 23.96
C GLN A 258 6.05 -19.51 24.92
N THR A 259 4.87 -18.89 24.80
CA THR A 259 3.65 -19.30 25.55
C THR A 259 2.55 -19.87 24.67
N TRP A 260 2.61 -19.58 23.38
CA TRP A 260 1.82 -20.15 22.31
C TRP A 260 2.78 -20.68 21.25
N LEU A 261 2.47 -21.83 20.66
CA LEU A 261 3.12 -22.37 19.47
C LEU A 261 2.05 -22.58 18.40
N HIS A 262 2.39 -22.30 17.14
CA HIS A 262 1.48 -22.31 16.00
C HIS A 262 1.82 -23.45 15.03
N PRO A 263 0.83 -24.01 14.32
CA PRO A 263 1.09 -24.92 13.21
C PRO A 263 1.92 -24.26 12.10
N MET A 264 2.79 -25.05 11.49
CA MET A 264 3.69 -24.73 10.37
C MET A 264 4.70 -23.59 10.59
N ILE A 265 4.66 -22.88 11.73
CA ILE A 265 5.78 -22.05 12.19
C ILE A 265 6.91 -22.94 12.72
N THR A 266 8.15 -22.59 12.34
CA THR A 266 9.36 -23.25 12.83
C THR A 266 9.80 -22.67 14.18
N TYR A 267 10.22 -23.54 15.10
CA TYR A 267 10.66 -23.19 16.44
C TYR A 267 11.96 -23.90 16.80
N GLU A 268 12.91 -23.14 17.35
CA GLU A 268 14.20 -23.63 17.84
C GLU A 268 14.22 -23.65 19.39
N PHE A 269 14.84 -24.68 19.98
CA PHE A 269 15.15 -24.71 21.40
C PHE A 269 16.42 -25.49 21.73
N ASP A 270 17.05 -25.09 22.83
CA ASP A 270 18.19 -25.74 23.46
C ASP A 270 17.76 -26.52 24.72
N VAL A 271 18.35 -27.70 24.95
CA VAL A 271 18.37 -28.35 26.26
C VAL A 271 19.78 -28.75 26.68
N MET A 272 20.31 -28.05 27.68
CA MET A 272 21.60 -28.36 28.32
C MET A 272 21.51 -29.61 29.22
N MET A 273 22.54 -30.45 29.18
CA MET A 273 22.74 -31.57 30.11
C MET A 273 24.23 -31.78 30.39
N ASN A 274 24.54 -32.40 31.53
CA ASN A 274 25.91 -32.76 31.89
C ASN A 274 26.01 -34.29 32.03
N GLU A 275 26.96 -34.88 31.30
CA GLU A 275 27.25 -36.32 31.31
C GLU A 275 28.73 -36.51 31.72
N PRO A 276 29.03 -36.98 32.95
CA PRO A 276 30.41 -37.04 33.47
C PRO A 276 31.39 -37.90 32.67
N ASN A 277 30.93 -38.81 31.81
CA ASN A 277 31.74 -39.68 30.95
C ASN A 277 31.73 -39.23 29.47
N GLY A 278 30.79 -38.36 29.12
CA GLY A 278 30.68 -37.61 27.87
C GLY A 278 29.50 -38.08 27.03
N GLY A 279 29.10 -37.28 26.05
CA GLY A 279 27.91 -37.55 25.22
C GLY A 279 27.81 -38.98 24.65
N SER A 280 28.94 -39.66 24.41
CA SER A 280 28.94 -41.05 23.93
C SER A 280 28.49 -42.12 24.94
N ASP A 281 28.40 -41.79 26.24
CA ASP A 281 27.78 -42.68 27.24
C ASP A 281 26.26 -42.53 27.35
N LEU A 282 25.66 -41.66 26.55
CA LEU A 282 24.20 -41.52 26.50
C LEU A 282 23.55 -42.69 25.74
N SER A 283 22.47 -43.19 26.35
CA SER A 283 21.65 -44.30 25.87
C SER A 283 20.27 -43.82 25.43
N VAL A 284 19.72 -42.81 26.12
CA VAL A 284 18.49 -42.10 25.71
C VAL A 284 18.58 -40.63 26.13
N VAL A 285 18.36 -39.73 25.18
CA VAL A 285 18.03 -38.32 25.42
C VAL A 285 16.63 -38.08 24.87
N GLU A 286 15.62 -37.95 25.73
CA GLU A 286 14.22 -37.73 25.32
C GLU A 286 13.69 -36.39 25.83
N VAL A 287 13.32 -35.51 24.90
CA VAL A 287 12.59 -34.26 25.17
C VAL A 287 11.11 -34.49 24.93
N GLN A 288 10.29 -34.39 25.97
CA GLN A 288 8.82 -34.45 25.88
C GLN A 288 8.24 -33.04 25.98
N LEU A 289 7.91 -32.39 24.85
CA LEU A 289 7.36 -31.02 24.88
C LEU A 289 5.98 -30.93 25.56
N ALA A 290 5.27 -32.05 25.69
CA ALA A 290 3.95 -32.18 26.30
C ALA A 290 3.87 -33.32 27.34
N SER A 291 4.89 -33.47 28.19
CA SER A 291 5.07 -34.59 29.15
C SER A 291 3.85 -35.00 30.00
N GLN A 292 2.96 -34.06 30.34
CA GLN A 292 1.74 -34.33 31.13
C GLN A 292 0.56 -34.92 30.31
N GLN A 293 0.67 -34.95 28.99
CA GLN A 293 -0.38 -35.49 28.11
C GLN A 293 -0.26 -37.01 27.98
N ASN A 294 -1.41 -37.69 27.95
CA ASN A 294 -1.49 -39.16 27.94
C ASN A 294 -1.75 -39.77 26.55
N SER A 295 -2.16 -38.95 25.57
CA SER A 295 -2.40 -39.37 24.18
C SER A 295 -1.13 -39.32 23.34
N ASP A 296 -0.45 -38.19 23.39
CA ASP A 296 0.86 -37.94 22.79
C ASP A 296 1.60 -36.91 23.67
N ARG A 297 2.91 -37.13 23.88
CA ARG A 297 3.78 -36.28 24.69
C ARG A 297 4.65 -35.34 23.86
N LEU A 298 4.57 -35.40 22.54
CA LEU A 298 5.50 -34.75 21.61
C LEU A 298 6.96 -35.12 21.98
N PRO A 299 7.33 -36.41 21.92
CA PRO A 299 8.69 -36.87 22.23
C PRO A 299 9.62 -36.65 21.04
N ILE A 300 10.77 -36.03 21.30
CA ILE A 300 11.95 -36.01 20.45
C ILE A 300 13.00 -36.89 21.14
N SER A 301 13.55 -37.87 20.43
CA SER A 301 14.61 -38.77 20.94
C SER A 301 15.84 -38.66 20.05
N TRP A 302 16.99 -38.35 20.65
CA TRP A 302 18.28 -38.28 19.95
C TRP A 302 19.10 -39.56 20.11
N ASP A 303 19.88 -39.91 19.09
CA ASP A 303 20.81 -41.06 19.07
C ASP A 303 22.25 -40.60 18.82
N PHE A 304 23.19 -41.03 19.67
CA PHE A 304 24.60 -40.62 19.58
C PHE A 304 25.32 -41.17 18.33
N LEU A 305 24.96 -42.37 17.87
CA LEU A 305 25.70 -43.09 16.82
C LEU A 305 25.32 -42.62 15.41
N THR A 306 24.07 -42.19 15.20
CA THR A 306 23.66 -41.52 13.96
C THR A 306 23.80 -40.01 14.03
N GLY A 307 23.70 -39.42 15.23
CA GLY A 307 23.58 -37.98 15.45
C GLY A 307 22.17 -37.44 15.18
N GLU A 308 21.23 -38.26 14.73
CA GLU A 308 19.89 -37.85 14.29
C GLU A 308 18.90 -37.78 15.45
N CYS A 309 18.02 -36.77 15.45
CA CYS A 309 16.78 -36.81 16.24
C CYS A 309 15.66 -37.58 15.51
N THR A 310 14.82 -38.26 16.28
CA THR A 310 13.61 -38.93 15.80
C THR A 310 12.39 -38.54 16.65
N THR A 311 11.18 -38.63 16.09
CA THR A 311 9.93 -38.48 16.84
C THR A 311 8.95 -39.60 16.54
N THR A 312 8.07 -39.91 17.50
CA THR A 312 6.93 -40.81 17.32
C THR A 312 5.59 -40.06 17.26
N SER A 313 5.61 -38.72 17.31
CA SER A 313 4.41 -37.90 17.23
C SER A 313 3.92 -37.73 15.78
N PRO A 314 2.61 -37.83 15.51
CA PRO A 314 2.00 -37.44 14.23
C PRO A 314 1.61 -35.94 14.17
N HIS A 315 2.12 -35.12 15.10
CA HIS A 315 1.72 -33.73 15.32
C HIS A 315 2.89 -32.73 15.22
N MET A 316 4.10 -33.18 14.88
CA MET A 316 5.27 -32.34 14.66
C MET A 316 6.22 -32.97 13.64
N VAL A 317 7.09 -32.16 13.06
CA VAL A 317 8.22 -32.58 12.22
C VAL A 317 9.47 -31.89 12.77
N ILE A 318 10.57 -32.62 12.85
CA ILE A 318 11.90 -32.09 13.19
C ILE A 318 12.57 -31.74 11.86
N GLU A 319 13.08 -30.51 11.74
CA GLU A 319 13.79 -30.03 10.55
C GLU A 319 15.30 -30.28 10.71
N ASP A 320 15.87 -29.87 11.85
CA ASP A 320 17.27 -30.11 12.21
C ASP A 320 17.42 -30.40 13.71
N CYS A 321 18.54 -31.02 14.09
CA CYS A 321 18.89 -31.36 15.46
C CYS A 321 20.38 -31.69 15.58
N GLU A 322 21.09 -30.95 16.45
CA GLU A 322 22.51 -31.14 16.71
C GLU A 322 22.78 -31.20 18.23
N MET A 323 23.68 -32.09 18.63
CA MET A 323 24.27 -32.06 19.97
C MET A 323 25.52 -31.17 19.95
N ILE A 324 25.44 -30.02 20.61
CA ILE A 324 26.42 -28.94 20.59
C ILE A 324 27.25 -28.97 21.88
N GLY A 325 28.57 -28.88 21.73
CA GLY A 325 29.55 -28.75 22.81
C GLY A 325 30.05 -27.31 22.99
N GLN A 326 31.17 -27.14 23.69
CA GLN A 326 31.72 -25.80 23.99
C GLN A 326 32.32 -25.08 22.78
N ASN A 327 32.60 -25.80 21.68
CA ASN A 327 33.36 -25.27 20.52
C ASN A 327 32.77 -25.66 19.14
N GLY A 328 31.52 -26.14 19.08
CA GLY A 328 30.89 -26.66 17.86
C GLY A 328 30.12 -27.96 18.14
N PRO A 329 30.05 -28.91 17.20
CA PRO A 329 29.46 -30.23 17.44
C PRO A 329 30.13 -30.92 18.63
N ALA A 330 29.35 -31.57 19.49
CA ALA A 330 29.82 -32.15 20.75
C ALA A 330 30.78 -33.33 20.53
N GLY A 331 31.91 -33.31 21.24
CA GLY A 331 32.85 -34.43 21.24
C GLY A 331 32.32 -35.67 22.00
N PRO A 332 32.74 -36.90 21.66
CA PRO A 332 32.28 -38.13 22.33
C PRO A 332 32.56 -38.17 23.85
N TYR A 333 33.56 -37.40 24.32
CA TYR A 333 33.95 -37.29 25.73
C TYR A 333 33.66 -35.92 26.34
N GLU A 334 32.82 -35.11 25.69
CA GLU A 334 32.47 -33.76 26.16
C GLU A 334 31.39 -33.83 27.23
N GLU A 335 31.67 -33.25 28.41
CA GLU A 335 30.83 -33.41 29.61
C GLU A 335 29.61 -32.48 29.61
N ASP A 336 29.80 -31.21 29.25
CA ASP A 336 28.73 -30.21 29.17
C ASP A 336 28.27 -30.09 27.71
N ILE A 337 27.06 -30.57 27.43
CA ILE A 337 26.49 -30.63 26.06
C ILE A 337 25.08 -30.06 26.02
N THR A 338 24.67 -29.58 24.84
CA THR A 338 23.37 -28.95 24.60
C THR A 338 22.75 -29.57 23.36
N LEU A 339 21.59 -30.22 23.49
CA LEU A 339 20.83 -30.66 22.33
C LEU A 339 20.02 -29.45 21.83
N ASN A 340 20.37 -28.96 20.65
CA ASN A 340 19.59 -27.97 19.89
C ASN A 340 18.64 -28.73 18.94
N VAL A 341 17.41 -28.25 18.80
CA VAL A 341 16.39 -28.84 17.91
C VAL A 341 15.57 -27.74 17.24
N GLU A 342 15.51 -27.78 15.91
CA GLU A 342 14.60 -27.01 15.07
C GLU A 342 13.42 -27.89 14.64
N PHE A 343 12.18 -27.46 14.88
CA PHE A 343 10.98 -28.24 14.57
C PHE A 343 9.76 -27.36 14.25
N HIS A 344 8.78 -27.90 13.52
CA HIS A 344 7.46 -27.25 13.35
C HIS A 344 6.32 -28.15 13.85
N LEU A 345 5.20 -27.54 14.27
CA LEU A 345 3.98 -28.27 14.63
C LEU A 345 3.10 -28.48 13.39
N LEU A 346 2.46 -29.64 13.28
CA LEU A 346 1.50 -29.90 12.20
C LEU A 346 0.09 -29.41 12.58
N TRP A 347 -0.70 -29.02 11.57
CA TRP A 347 -2.15 -28.67 11.68
C TRP A 347 -3.03 -29.73 12.36
N THR A 348 -2.50 -30.94 12.58
CA THR A 348 -3.15 -32.04 13.30
C THR A 348 -3.06 -31.91 14.82
N ILE A 349 -2.23 -31.02 15.36
CA ILE A 349 -2.02 -30.83 16.80
C ILE A 349 -3.37 -30.52 17.51
N PRO A 350 -3.85 -31.34 18.45
CA PRO A 350 -5.15 -31.12 19.06
C PRO A 350 -5.18 -29.83 19.88
N ASP A 351 -6.21 -29.01 19.73
CA ASP A 351 -6.49 -27.98 20.73
C ASP A 351 -6.94 -28.63 22.05
N LEU A 352 -6.49 -28.05 23.16
CA LEU A 352 -6.82 -28.43 24.53
C LEU A 352 -7.36 -27.23 25.33
N GLY A 353 -7.68 -26.12 24.66
CA GLY A 353 -8.15 -24.85 25.21
C GLY A 353 -7.22 -24.30 26.28
N ASP A 354 -7.74 -24.11 27.48
CA ASP A 354 -6.95 -23.58 28.60
C ASP A 354 -5.77 -24.48 29.03
N THR A 355 -5.77 -25.76 28.66
CA THR A 355 -4.80 -26.76 29.11
C THR A 355 -3.42 -26.50 28.52
N LYS A 356 -2.43 -26.23 29.38
CA LYS A 356 -1.05 -26.02 28.94
C LYS A 356 -0.26 -27.33 28.87
N ARG A 357 0.58 -27.46 27.85
CA ARG A 357 1.61 -28.50 27.72
C ARG A 357 2.82 -28.13 28.57
N GLU A 358 3.59 -29.10 29.04
CA GLU A 358 4.77 -28.89 29.91
C GLU A 358 5.98 -29.64 29.34
N PRO A 359 7.05 -28.93 28.94
CA PRO A 359 8.29 -29.55 28.51
C PRO A 359 8.97 -30.32 29.66
N LYS A 360 9.66 -31.40 29.29
CA LYS A 360 10.46 -32.23 30.20
C LYS A 360 11.63 -32.85 29.42
N LEU A 361 12.82 -32.88 30.03
CA LEU A 361 13.96 -33.66 29.57
C LEU A 361 14.09 -34.95 30.41
N ILE A 362 14.49 -36.04 29.76
CA ILE A 362 14.90 -37.30 30.38
C ILE A 362 16.26 -37.68 29.76
N VAL A 363 17.24 -37.98 30.61
CA VAL A 363 18.59 -38.42 30.20
C VAL A 363 18.89 -39.74 30.88
N ILE A 364 19.31 -40.74 30.10
CA ILE A 364 19.67 -42.09 30.54
C ILE A 364 21.03 -42.46 29.94
N ASP A 365 21.95 -42.91 30.77
CA ASP A 365 23.28 -43.41 30.35
C ASP A 365 23.25 -44.90 29.97
N ARG A 366 24.38 -45.43 29.45
CA ARG A 366 24.50 -46.85 29.09
C ARG A 366 24.57 -47.78 30.31
N ALA A 367 24.92 -47.28 31.49
CA ALA A 367 24.87 -48.01 32.76
C ALA A 367 23.42 -48.18 33.29
N GLY A 368 22.48 -47.36 32.82
CA GLY A 368 21.08 -47.32 33.23
C GLY A 368 20.79 -46.42 34.42
N ASN A 369 21.67 -45.46 34.77
CA ASN A 369 21.26 -44.35 35.64
C ASN A 369 20.37 -43.38 34.85
N THR A 370 19.67 -42.48 35.54
CA THR A 370 18.69 -41.59 34.91
C THR A 370 18.52 -40.31 35.72
N ASP A 371 18.50 -39.17 35.03
CA ASP A 371 17.96 -37.92 35.55
C ASP A 371 16.79 -37.43 34.68
N GLN A 372 15.91 -36.62 35.26
CA GLN A 372 14.72 -36.10 34.59
C GLN A 372 14.23 -34.78 35.19
N GLN A 373 14.12 -33.75 34.36
CA GLN A 373 13.72 -32.40 34.78
C GLN A 373 12.50 -31.93 33.98
N SER A 374 11.44 -31.50 34.68
CA SER A 374 10.26 -30.84 34.08
C SER A 374 10.42 -29.32 34.15
N PHE A 375 9.91 -28.60 33.14
CA PHE A 375 10.05 -27.15 33.01
C PHE A 375 8.69 -26.43 33.12
N PRO A 376 8.06 -26.37 34.33
CA PRO A 376 6.72 -25.81 34.53
C PRO A 376 6.60 -24.31 34.23
N THR A 377 7.72 -23.60 34.17
CA THR A 377 7.82 -22.20 33.73
C THR A 377 7.60 -22.05 32.22
N LEU A 378 7.97 -23.05 31.42
CA LEU A 378 7.91 -23.05 29.96
C LEU A 378 6.63 -23.70 29.41
N ARG A 379 5.55 -23.63 30.20
CA ARG A 379 4.23 -24.16 29.83
C ARG A 379 3.58 -23.36 28.70
N TRP A 380 3.34 -24.02 27.58
CA TRP A 380 2.83 -23.45 26.32
C TRP A 380 1.45 -24.03 25.94
N ARG A 381 0.82 -23.45 24.92
CA ARG A 381 -0.44 -23.91 24.29
C ARG A 381 -0.32 -23.91 22.77
N SER A 382 -1.13 -24.71 22.09
CA SER A 382 -1.24 -24.65 20.61
C SER A 382 -2.39 -23.75 20.21
N SER A 383 -2.22 -22.89 19.21
CA SER A 383 -3.35 -22.26 18.51
C SER A 383 -3.10 -22.27 17.00
N GLY A 384 -4.08 -22.77 16.24
CA GLY A 384 -4.09 -22.72 14.78
C GLY A 384 -5.01 -21.63 14.22
N ASP A 385 -5.56 -20.77 15.06
CA ASP A 385 -6.52 -19.76 14.62
C ASP A 385 -5.78 -18.59 13.97
N MET A 386 -6.15 -18.30 12.72
CA MET A 386 -5.57 -17.26 11.88
C MET A 386 -6.65 -16.25 11.49
N TYR A 387 -6.25 -15.00 11.30
CA TYR A 387 -7.17 -13.93 10.90
C TYR A 387 -6.45 -12.87 10.07
N ILE A 388 -7.24 -12.07 9.35
CA ILE A 388 -6.78 -10.84 8.70
C ILE A 388 -7.31 -9.65 9.53
N PRO A 389 -6.44 -8.85 10.19
CA PRO A 389 -6.88 -7.70 10.97
C PRO A 389 -7.32 -6.56 10.04
N ASP A 390 -8.50 -5.99 10.28
CA ASP A 390 -9.02 -4.84 9.50
C ASP A 390 -8.09 -3.62 9.54
N GLU A 391 -7.35 -3.41 10.63
CA GLU A 391 -6.31 -2.37 10.77
C GLU A 391 -5.11 -2.54 9.83
N THR A 392 -4.94 -3.71 9.20
CA THR A 392 -3.91 -3.96 8.18
C THR A 392 -4.42 -3.75 6.75
N ILE A 393 -5.74 -3.66 6.56
CA ILE A 393 -6.36 -3.54 5.23
C ILE A 393 -6.08 -2.17 4.62
N GLN A 394 -5.52 -2.17 3.42
CA GLN A 394 -5.25 -0.97 2.63
C GLN A 394 -5.86 -1.12 1.23
N LEU A 395 -6.45 -0.03 0.73
CA LEU A 395 -7.04 0.06 -0.60
C LEU A 395 -6.25 1.04 -1.46
N ILE A 396 -5.72 0.57 -2.59
CA ILE A 396 -5.00 1.38 -3.57
C ILE A 396 -5.92 1.57 -4.77
N ILE A 397 -6.55 2.74 -4.83
CA ILE A 397 -7.53 3.10 -5.87
C ILE A 397 -6.82 3.77 -7.04
N ASN A 398 -7.05 3.29 -8.27
CA ASN A 398 -6.48 3.88 -9.49
C ASN A 398 -7.37 4.96 -10.14
N GLN A 399 -8.68 4.93 -9.85
CA GLN A 399 -9.68 5.88 -10.32
C GLN A 399 -10.81 5.93 -9.29
N GLY A 400 -11.15 7.14 -8.84
CA GLY A 400 -11.98 7.38 -7.67
C GLY A 400 -11.19 7.46 -6.35
N THR A 401 -11.91 7.50 -5.23
CA THR A 401 -11.39 7.96 -3.92
C THR A 401 -11.62 6.91 -2.83
N ALA A 402 -10.59 6.68 -2.01
CA ALA A 402 -10.70 5.87 -0.79
C ALA A 402 -11.30 6.70 0.36
N VAL A 403 -12.16 6.07 1.17
CA VAL A 403 -12.88 6.70 2.29
C VAL A 403 -12.96 5.73 3.48
N ASP A 404 -13.27 6.22 4.67
CA ASP A 404 -13.27 5.40 5.90
C ASP A 404 -14.12 4.12 5.80
N ASP A 405 -15.26 4.16 5.10
CA ASP A 405 -16.12 2.99 4.91
C ASP A 405 -15.71 2.07 3.74
N GLY A 406 -14.68 2.43 2.96
CA GLY A 406 -14.16 1.67 1.83
C GLY A 406 -13.69 2.56 0.67
N ALA A 407 -14.46 2.63 -0.42
CA ALA A 407 -14.10 3.47 -1.58
C ALA A 407 -15.33 3.92 -2.40
N ARG A 408 -15.10 4.88 -3.29
CA ARG A 408 -15.97 5.34 -4.38
C ARG A 408 -15.20 5.19 -5.68
N ILE A 409 -15.70 4.42 -6.65
CA ILE A 409 -14.95 4.09 -7.88
C ILE A 409 -15.84 4.00 -9.13
N ALA A 410 -15.25 4.24 -10.30
CA ALA A 410 -15.93 4.09 -11.59
C ALA A 410 -16.20 2.62 -11.96
N PRO A 411 -17.22 2.31 -12.80
CA PRO A 411 -17.49 0.95 -13.26
C PRO A 411 -16.36 0.41 -14.13
N GLY A 412 -16.08 -0.88 -14.04
CA GLY A 412 -14.98 -1.55 -14.77
C GLY A 412 -13.56 -1.09 -14.41
N SER A 413 -13.40 -0.16 -13.45
CA SER A 413 -12.09 0.24 -12.92
C SER A 413 -11.40 -0.91 -12.17
N SER A 414 -10.10 -0.78 -11.88
CA SER A 414 -9.35 -1.76 -11.09
C SER A 414 -8.68 -1.10 -9.90
N PHE A 415 -8.69 -1.79 -8.76
CA PHE A 415 -8.06 -1.37 -7.52
C PHE A 415 -7.29 -2.53 -6.90
N GLU A 416 -6.31 -2.22 -6.06
CA GLU A 416 -5.61 -3.23 -5.27
C GLU A 416 -6.10 -3.19 -3.83
N VAL A 417 -6.25 -4.34 -3.21
CA VAL A 417 -6.47 -4.50 -1.77
C VAL A 417 -5.34 -5.34 -1.20
N SER A 418 -4.74 -4.88 -0.11
CA SER A 418 -3.65 -5.58 0.59
C SER A 418 -3.89 -5.61 2.09
N GLY A 419 -3.28 -6.58 2.76
CA GLY A 419 -3.34 -6.72 4.21
C GLY A 419 -2.41 -7.82 4.69
N ASP A 420 -2.57 -8.20 5.95
CA ASP A 420 -1.76 -9.23 6.59
C ASP A 420 -2.60 -10.40 7.12
N VAL A 421 -2.08 -11.62 7.06
CA VAL A 421 -2.58 -12.78 7.79
C VAL A 421 -1.71 -12.97 9.04
N LEU A 422 -2.34 -13.02 10.22
CA LEU A 422 -1.68 -13.21 11.51
C LEU A 422 -2.30 -14.37 12.30
N PHE A 423 -1.55 -14.96 13.23
CA PHE A 423 -2.10 -15.87 14.25
C PHE A 423 -2.76 -15.09 15.39
N GLN A 424 -4.00 -15.48 15.75
CA GLN A 424 -4.92 -14.72 16.61
C GLN A 424 -4.43 -14.49 18.06
N GLU A 425 -3.58 -15.37 18.59
CA GLU A 425 -3.15 -15.36 20.01
C GLU A 425 -1.82 -14.60 20.26
N THR A 426 -1.16 -14.15 19.20
CA THR A 426 0.23 -13.63 19.24
C THR A 426 0.49 -12.50 18.27
N ASN A 427 -0.36 -12.31 17.27
CA ASN A 427 -0.18 -11.41 16.13
C ASN A 427 1.12 -11.68 15.33
N THR A 428 1.64 -12.91 15.38
CA THR A 428 2.76 -13.33 14.54
C THR A 428 2.29 -13.66 13.13
N ARG A 429 3.07 -13.24 12.13
CA ARG A 429 2.91 -13.64 10.72
C ARG A 429 3.30 -15.12 10.55
N PRO A 430 2.68 -15.86 9.62
CA PRO A 430 3.24 -17.12 9.14
C PRO A 430 4.54 -16.87 8.34
N ASP A 431 5.48 -17.79 8.50
CA ASP A 431 6.70 -17.98 7.71
C ASP A 431 6.45 -18.80 6.42
N PHE A 432 5.29 -19.46 6.32
CA PHE A 432 4.83 -20.22 5.15
C PHE A 432 3.88 -19.42 4.23
N ASP A 433 3.83 -19.84 2.96
CA ASP A 433 2.87 -19.33 1.95
C ASP A 433 1.42 -19.68 2.33
N CYS A 434 0.58 -18.67 2.56
CA CYS A 434 -0.80 -18.83 3.00
C CYS A 434 -1.80 -18.28 1.96
N PRO A 435 -2.55 -19.12 1.22
CA PRO A 435 -3.61 -18.66 0.34
C PRO A 435 -4.68 -17.81 1.05
N VAL A 436 -5.13 -16.77 0.35
CA VAL A 436 -6.17 -15.81 0.78
C VAL A 436 -7.17 -15.62 -0.35
N SER A 437 -8.47 -15.66 -0.05
CA SER A 437 -9.52 -15.31 -0.99
C SER A 437 -10.11 -13.95 -0.66
N VAL A 438 -10.16 -13.05 -1.64
CA VAL A 438 -10.92 -11.80 -1.60
C VAL A 438 -12.22 -11.98 -2.37
N MET A 439 -13.35 -11.60 -1.79
CA MET A 439 -14.67 -11.69 -2.41
C MET A 439 -15.18 -10.30 -2.75
N PHE A 440 -15.53 -10.08 -4.02
CA PHE A 440 -16.14 -8.82 -4.49
C PHE A 440 -17.18 -9.06 -5.58
N ASP A 441 -18.39 -8.51 -5.40
CA ASP A 441 -19.58 -8.71 -6.27
C ASP A 441 -19.88 -10.19 -6.64
N GLY A 442 -19.58 -11.12 -5.72
CA GLY A 442 -19.73 -12.56 -5.95
C GLY A 442 -18.63 -13.21 -6.79
N VAL A 443 -17.58 -12.47 -7.14
CA VAL A 443 -16.35 -12.96 -7.78
C VAL A 443 -15.28 -13.16 -6.70
N MET A 444 -14.65 -14.34 -6.72
CA MET A 444 -13.53 -14.69 -5.85
C MET A 444 -12.20 -14.39 -6.56
N TYR A 445 -11.38 -13.55 -5.93
CA TYR A 445 -10.03 -13.19 -6.34
C TYR A 445 -9.04 -13.87 -5.38
N GLN A 446 -8.36 -14.93 -5.84
CA GLN A 446 -7.41 -15.68 -5.01
C GLN A 446 -6.01 -15.07 -5.11
N THR A 447 -5.34 -14.96 -3.97
CA THR A 447 -3.94 -14.54 -3.84
C THR A 447 -3.23 -15.40 -2.78
N THR A 448 -1.95 -15.14 -2.53
CA THR A 448 -1.14 -15.82 -1.51
C THR A 448 -0.42 -14.79 -0.65
N ALA A 449 -0.57 -14.91 0.66
CA ALA A 449 0.23 -14.19 1.63
C ALA A 449 1.62 -14.81 1.75
N ILE A 450 2.66 -14.00 1.55
CA ILE A 450 4.07 -14.41 1.62
C ILE A 450 4.69 -13.68 2.82
N ASN A 451 5.27 -14.41 3.78
CA ASN A 451 5.61 -13.89 5.11
C ASN A 451 4.42 -13.17 5.78
N GLY A 452 3.22 -13.73 5.60
CA GLY A 452 1.94 -13.16 6.07
C GLY A 452 1.41 -11.94 5.32
N ALA A 453 2.16 -11.28 4.42
CA ALA A 453 1.66 -10.10 3.69
C ALA A 453 1.06 -10.50 2.33
N TRP A 454 -0.12 -9.96 1.98
CA TRP A 454 -0.82 -10.26 0.72
C TRP A 454 -1.33 -9.01 -0.01
N THR A 455 -1.50 -9.14 -1.34
CA THR A 455 -2.16 -8.16 -2.21
C THR A 455 -3.01 -8.89 -3.25
N ALA A 456 -4.21 -8.39 -3.55
CA ALA A 456 -5.08 -8.85 -4.64
C ALA A 456 -5.51 -7.66 -5.52
N VAL A 457 -5.48 -7.85 -6.84
CA VAL A 457 -6.02 -6.88 -7.81
C VAL A 457 -7.46 -7.25 -8.10
N VAL A 458 -8.39 -6.34 -7.81
CA VAL A 458 -9.84 -6.51 -7.94
C VAL A 458 -10.35 -5.61 -9.07
N THR A 459 -11.30 -6.09 -9.85
CA THR A 459 -12.00 -5.30 -10.88
C THR A 459 -13.40 -4.94 -10.41
N ALA A 460 -13.79 -3.69 -10.61
CA ALA A 460 -15.13 -3.19 -10.35
C ALA A 460 -16.17 -3.85 -11.26
N SER A 461 -17.41 -3.92 -10.80
CA SER A 461 -18.54 -4.29 -11.66
C SER A 461 -18.81 -3.22 -12.73
N GLU A 462 -19.49 -3.60 -13.81
CA GLU A 462 -20.03 -2.65 -14.80
C GLU A 462 -21.37 -2.04 -14.32
N ASP A 463 -22.03 -2.68 -13.35
CA ASP A 463 -23.29 -2.21 -12.76
C ASP A 463 -23.02 -1.37 -11.48
N SER A 464 -23.49 -0.11 -11.47
CA SER A 464 -23.42 0.77 -10.29
C SER A 464 -24.11 0.19 -9.05
N GLY A 465 -23.64 0.61 -7.86
CA GLY A 465 -24.24 0.30 -6.57
C GLY A 465 -23.22 -0.05 -5.49
N LYS A 466 -23.68 -0.10 -4.23
CA LYS A 466 -22.86 -0.43 -3.07
C LYS A 466 -22.65 -1.94 -2.95
N LYS A 467 -21.40 -2.39 -3.00
CA LYS A 467 -20.97 -3.79 -2.93
C LYS A 467 -20.06 -3.97 -1.69
N ALA A 468 -20.16 -5.12 -1.03
CA ALA A 468 -19.23 -5.48 0.03
C ALA A 468 -17.94 -6.08 -0.56
N LEU A 469 -16.80 -5.70 0.02
CA LEU A 469 -15.48 -6.31 -0.16
C LEU A 469 -15.14 -7.07 1.12
N THR A 470 -14.87 -8.37 1.00
CA THR A 470 -14.59 -9.26 2.13
C THR A 470 -13.37 -10.14 1.82
N TRP A 471 -12.76 -10.75 2.83
CA TRP A 471 -11.56 -11.57 2.69
C TRP A 471 -11.57 -12.77 3.66
N SER A 472 -10.89 -13.87 3.30
CA SER A 472 -10.78 -15.10 4.11
C SER A 472 -9.39 -15.75 4.04
N VAL A 473 -9.03 -16.48 5.10
CA VAL A 473 -7.75 -17.20 5.26
C VAL A 473 -7.91 -18.67 4.86
N ASP A 474 -7.53 -18.98 3.62
CA ASP A 474 -7.77 -20.30 3.00
C ASP A 474 -6.67 -21.33 3.31
N CYS A 475 -5.61 -20.94 4.03
CA CYS A 475 -4.48 -21.82 4.38
C CYS A 475 -4.69 -22.66 5.65
N THR A 476 -5.77 -22.42 6.39
CA THR A 476 -6.09 -23.12 7.64
C THR A 476 -6.53 -24.57 7.39
N SER A 477 -6.15 -25.50 8.26
CA SER A 477 -6.59 -26.89 8.17
C SER A 477 -6.55 -27.63 9.50
N GLY A 478 -7.19 -28.80 9.56
CA GLY A 478 -7.11 -29.74 10.69
C GLY A 478 -7.75 -29.22 11.98
N GLN A 479 -7.00 -28.44 12.76
CA GLN A 479 -7.43 -27.77 14.00
C GLN A 479 -7.28 -26.24 13.95
N GLY A 480 -6.75 -25.69 12.85
CA GLY A 480 -6.79 -24.24 12.61
C GLY A 480 -8.10 -23.81 11.97
N ASN A 481 -8.53 -22.59 12.30
CA ASN A 481 -9.74 -21.95 11.78
C ASN A 481 -9.41 -20.55 11.27
N ASP A 482 -10.13 -20.09 10.25
CA ASP A 482 -10.22 -18.65 9.97
C ASP A 482 -11.14 -18.03 11.03
N VAL A 483 -10.65 -17.02 11.74
CA VAL A 483 -11.39 -16.24 12.75
C VAL A 483 -11.45 -14.75 12.40
N THR A 484 -11.24 -14.42 11.12
CA THR A 484 -11.48 -13.09 10.55
C THR A 484 -12.89 -12.59 10.86
N ASP A 485 -13.02 -11.35 11.31
CA ASP A 485 -14.30 -10.75 11.70
C ASP A 485 -15.11 -10.33 10.46
N GLU A 486 -16.00 -11.22 10.03
CA GLU A 486 -16.98 -11.01 8.93
C GLU A 486 -17.88 -9.76 9.10
N SER A 487 -17.84 -9.03 10.23
CA SER A 487 -18.57 -7.77 10.38
C SER A 487 -17.83 -6.55 9.81
N ASN A 488 -16.49 -6.58 9.76
CA ASN A 488 -15.65 -5.44 9.32
C ASN A 488 -15.45 -5.44 7.79
N ASN A 489 -16.56 -5.40 7.05
CA ASN A 489 -16.52 -5.33 5.58
C ASN A 489 -16.27 -3.90 5.10
N ARG A 490 -15.30 -3.72 4.19
CA ARG A 490 -15.19 -2.46 3.43
C ARG A 490 -16.29 -2.44 2.36
N TRP A 491 -16.90 -1.28 2.16
CA TRP A 491 -17.93 -1.07 1.16
C TRP A 491 -17.40 -0.23 0.00
N ILE A 492 -17.49 -0.80 -1.19
CA ILE A 492 -17.14 -0.13 -2.43
C ILE A 492 -18.45 0.31 -3.07
N LEU A 493 -18.65 1.62 -3.21
CA LEU A 493 -19.75 2.16 -4.01
C LEU A 493 -19.23 2.40 -5.42
N ILE A 494 -19.78 1.64 -6.37
CA ILE A 494 -19.50 1.81 -7.79
C ILE A 494 -20.49 2.84 -8.32
N ASP A 495 -20.01 3.94 -8.90
CA ASP A 495 -20.87 4.86 -9.67
C ASP A 495 -20.19 5.30 -10.97
N GLY A 496 -21.00 5.40 -12.03
CA GLY A 496 -20.63 5.83 -13.38
C GLY A 496 -21.49 6.98 -13.90
N THR A 497 -22.23 7.66 -13.02
CA THR A 497 -23.03 8.85 -13.35
C THR A 497 -22.42 10.05 -12.65
N GLY A 498 -21.90 11.03 -13.41
CA GLY A 498 -21.32 12.24 -12.82
C GLY A 498 -22.39 13.21 -12.26
N PRO A 499 -21.98 14.13 -11.37
CA PRO A 499 -22.92 15.00 -10.66
C PRO A 499 -23.76 15.83 -11.62
N THR A 500 -25.07 15.84 -11.41
CA THR A 500 -26.03 16.44 -12.36
C THR A 500 -26.68 17.71 -11.79
N PRO A 501 -26.39 18.91 -12.34
CA PRO A 501 -27.13 20.13 -12.01
C PRO A 501 -28.60 20.01 -12.45
N VAL A 502 -29.54 20.27 -11.53
CA VAL A 502 -30.98 20.10 -11.74
C VAL A 502 -31.79 21.39 -11.60
N GLU A 503 -31.40 22.32 -10.72
CA GLU A 503 -32.10 23.59 -10.50
C GLU A 503 -31.13 24.74 -10.23
N ILE A 504 -31.49 25.96 -10.67
CA ILE A 504 -30.77 27.20 -10.39
C ILE A 504 -31.57 27.96 -9.34
N ILE A 505 -31.01 28.10 -8.14
CA ILE A 505 -31.70 28.70 -7.00
C ILE A 505 -31.45 30.21 -6.98
N ASN A 506 -30.20 30.63 -7.21
CA ASN A 506 -29.81 32.04 -7.26
C ASN A 506 -28.67 32.30 -8.27
N PRO A 507 -28.62 33.46 -8.94
CA PRO A 507 -29.74 34.36 -9.22
C PRO A 507 -30.85 33.63 -10.00
N ARG A 508 -32.12 34.02 -9.82
CA ARG A 508 -33.23 33.32 -10.49
C ARG A 508 -33.09 33.41 -12.02
N PRO A 509 -33.43 32.34 -12.78
CA PRO A 509 -33.40 32.39 -14.24
C PRO A 509 -34.25 33.53 -14.82
N ASN A 510 -33.72 34.22 -15.85
CA ASN A 510 -34.31 35.42 -16.47
C ASN A 510 -34.35 36.68 -15.57
N THR A 511 -33.60 36.72 -14.47
CA THR A 511 -33.29 37.98 -13.77
C THR A 511 -32.29 38.80 -14.61
N ILE A 512 -32.45 40.12 -14.63
CA ILE A 512 -31.44 41.05 -15.16
C ILE A 512 -30.49 41.41 -14.02
N LEU A 513 -29.18 41.32 -14.24
CA LEU A 513 -28.16 41.56 -13.20
C LEU A 513 -27.52 42.94 -13.34
N GLU A 514 -27.32 43.63 -12.21
CA GLU A 514 -26.54 44.87 -12.13
C GLU A 514 -25.03 44.52 -12.10
N THR A 515 -24.13 45.49 -12.11
CA THR A 515 -22.66 45.24 -12.06
C THR A 515 -22.17 45.11 -10.62
N GLU A 516 -22.70 44.13 -9.88
CA GLU A 516 -22.39 43.84 -8.47
C GLU A 516 -21.90 42.37 -8.27
N VAL A 517 -21.66 41.97 -7.02
CA VAL A 517 -21.30 40.59 -6.64
C VAL A 517 -22.56 39.75 -6.43
N TYR A 518 -22.62 38.57 -7.06
CA TYR A 518 -23.75 37.64 -6.96
C TYR A 518 -23.34 36.25 -6.46
N GLU A 519 -24.02 35.75 -5.42
CA GLU A 519 -23.99 34.33 -5.06
C GLU A 519 -24.71 33.52 -6.16
N VAL A 520 -23.97 32.76 -6.95
CA VAL A 520 -24.51 31.75 -7.88
C VAL A 520 -24.65 30.44 -7.12
N ARG A 521 -25.89 29.97 -6.98
CA ARG A 521 -26.29 28.82 -6.17
C ARG A 521 -27.13 27.85 -7.01
N ILE A 522 -26.68 26.60 -7.06
CA ILE A 522 -27.16 25.57 -7.99
C ILE A 522 -27.39 24.27 -7.20
N ALA A 523 -28.52 23.62 -7.43
CA ALA A 523 -28.82 22.30 -6.90
C ALA A 523 -28.25 21.21 -7.82
N ILE A 524 -27.52 20.25 -7.24
CA ILE A 524 -26.94 19.08 -7.89
C ILE A 524 -27.58 17.80 -7.33
N THR A 525 -27.86 16.83 -8.19
CA THR A 525 -28.19 15.44 -7.83
C THR A 525 -26.94 14.59 -7.99
N GLU A 526 -26.56 13.86 -6.93
CA GLU A 526 -25.34 13.05 -6.85
C GLU A 526 -25.52 11.93 -5.80
N GLU A 527 -25.39 10.64 -6.16
CA GLU A 527 -25.62 9.50 -5.23
C GLU A 527 -24.34 8.72 -4.84
N GLY A 528 -23.26 8.80 -5.63
CA GLY A 528 -21.94 8.25 -5.32
C GLY A 528 -21.17 9.09 -4.30
N GLY A 529 -21.35 10.41 -4.37
CA GLY A 529 -20.83 11.42 -3.44
C GLY A 529 -19.92 12.42 -4.13
N LEU A 530 -20.11 13.70 -3.82
CA LEU A 530 -19.51 14.84 -4.51
C LEU A 530 -18.08 15.12 -4.02
N ASP A 531 -17.11 15.27 -4.95
CA ASP A 531 -15.77 15.75 -4.61
C ASP A 531 -15.80 17.28 -4.52
N ILE A 532 -16.09 17.79 -3.31
CA ILE A 532 -16.27 19.22 -3.04
C ILE A 532 -15.00 20.03 -3.37
N GLU A 533 -13.80 19.49 -3.10
CA GLU A 533 -12.53 20.17 -3.40
C GLU A 533 -12.29 20.32 -4.90
N SER A 534 -12.91 19.47 -5.73
CA SER A 534 -12.83 19.57 -7.20
C SER A 534 -13.75 20.64 -7.82
N LEU A 535 -14.72 21.18 -7.07
CA LEU A 535 -15.79 22.00 -7.64
C LEU A 535 -15.34 23.44 -7.94
N GLN A 536 -15.57 23.85 -9.18
CA GLN A 536 -15.23 25.19 -9.65
C GLN A 536 -16.29 25.74 -10.62
N LEU A 537 -16.86 26.89 -10.28
CA LEU A 537 -17.71 27.68 -11.15
C LEU A 537 -16.84 28.44 -12.17
N GLU A 538 -16.89 28.01 -13.42
CA GLU A 538 -16.33 28.74 -14.56
C GLU A 538 -17.40 29.72 -15.07
N TRP A 539 -17.06 31.01 -15.10
CA TRP A 539 -17.97 32.06 -15.53
C TRP A 539 -17.30 33.00 -16.53
N TRP A 540 -18.11 33.58 -17.41
CA TRP A 540 -17.64 34.58 -18.38
C TRP A 540 -18.79 35.46 -18.89
N VAL A 541 -18.45 36.65 -19.38
CA VAL A 541 -19.42 37.58 -19.97
C VAL A 541 -19.12 37.78 -21.45
N GLU A 542 -20.13 37.62 -22.30
CA GLU A 542 -20.06 37.87 -23.75
C GLU A 542 -20.91 39.08 -24.14
N ASP A 543 -20.43 39.83 -25.12
CA ASP A 543 -21.23 40.83 -25.82
C ASP A 543 -22.24 40.12 -26.75
N ALA A 544 -23.53 40.46 -26.63
CA ALA A 544 -24.62 39.70 -27.24
C ALA A 544 -24.77 39.86 -28.76
N ASP A 545 -24.13 40.87 -29.37
CA ASP A 545 -24.21 41.15 -30.81
C ASP A 545 -22.95 40.64 -31.56
N THR A 546 -21.81 40.55 -30.87
CA THR A 546 -20.53 40.08 -31.43
C THR A 546 -20.15 38.64 -31.03
N GLY A 547 -20.50 38.21 -29.81
CA GLY A 547 -20.01 36.98 -29.20
C GLY A 547 -18.58 37.09 -28.65
N ASP A 548 -18.02 38.29 -28.52
CA ASP A 548 -16.69 38.47 -27.94
C ASP A 548 -16.74 38.37 -26.40
N ARG A 549 -15.86 37.53 -25.83
CA ARG A 549 -15.68 37.38 -24.36
C ARG A 549 -14.92 38.57 -23.79
N LEU A 550 -15.54 39.28 -22.85
CA LEU A 550 -14.98 40.50 -22.24
C LEU A 550 -14.22 40.21 -20.94
N ILE A 551 -14.80 39.38 -20.06
CA ILE A 551 -14.25 38.98 -18.76
C ILE A 551 -14.59 37.50 -18.48
N THR A 552 -13.75 36.83 -17.70
CA THR A 552 -13.94 35.44 -17.26
C THR A 552 -13.23 35.18 -15.93
N GLY A 553 -13.82 34.34 -15.09
CA GLY A 553 -13.29 33.95 -13.78
C GLY A 553 -13.60 32.49 -13.44
N TYR A 554 -13.05 32.04 -12.31
CA TYR A 554 -13.01 30.64 -11.88
C TYR A 554 -13.06 30.58 -10.35
N GLU A 555 -14.25 30.34 -9.79
CA GLU A 555 -14.47 30.39 -8.35
C GLU A 555 -14.62 28.98 -7.77
N SER A 556 -13.90 28.65 -6.70
CA SER A 556 -14.14 27.40 -5.97
C SER A 556 -15.53 27.42 -5.35
N MET A 557 -16.28 26.32 -5.46
CA MET A 557 -17.63 26.21 -4.91
C MET A 557 -17.62 25.58 -3.51
N THR A 558 -18.58 25.98 -2.69
CA THR A 558 -18.85 25.39 -1.37
C THR A 558 -20.21 24.69 -1.37
N LEU A 559 -20.29 23.53 -0.72
CA LEU A 559 -21.54 22.84 -0.41
C LEU A 559 -22.21 23.48 0.82
N GLU A 560 -23.54 23.56 0.85
CA GLU A 560 -24.29 23.81 2.08
C GLU A 560 -24.71 22.48 2.74
N GLY A 561 -24.18 22.24 3.95
CA GLY A 561 -24.40 21.02 4.72
C GLY A 561 -23.26 20.00 4.59
N ASP A 562 -23.31 18.97 5.45
CA ASP A 562 -22.25 17.96 5.58
C ASP A 562 -22.46 16.74 4.65
N ASP A 563 -23.68 16.50 4.19
CA ASP A 563 -24.06 15.35 3.36
C ASP A 563 -23.61 15.55 1.91
N ALA A 564 -22.43 15.05 1.54
CA ALA A 564 -21.89 15.13 0.18
C ALA A 564 -22.62 14.24 -0.87
N ALA A 565 -23.68 13.51 -0.50
CA ALA A 565 -24.47 12.67 -1.39
C ALA A 565 -25.97 12.88 -1.15
N GLY A 566 -26.73 13.15 -2.20
CA GLY A 566 -28.17 13.42 -2.12
C GLY A 566 -28.78 13.89 -3.44
N THR A 567 -30.11 13.90 -3.51
CA THR A 567 -30.81 14.33 -4.73
C THR A 567 -30.90 15.84 -4.93
N GLN A 568 -30.58 16.62 -3.90
CA GLN A 568 -30.58 18.09 -3.91
C GLN A 568 -29.47 18.62 -3.00
N LEU A 569 -28.24 18.62 -3.52
CA LEU A 569 -27.06 19.21 -2.91
C LEU A 569 -26.95 20.68 -3.38
N GLU A 570 -27.02 21.64 -2.46
CA GLU A 570 -26.88 23.06 -2.82
C GLU A 570 -25.42 23.48 -2.80
N VAL A 571 -24.85 23.74 -3.98
CA VAL A 571 -23.49 24.29 -4.12
C VAL A 571 -23.54 25.75 -4.56
N TYR A 572 -22.66 26.57 -4.00
CA TYR A 572 -22.64 28.01 -4.25
C TYR A 572 -21.23 28.59 -4.38
N ALA A 573 -21.11 29.69 -5.12
CA ALA A 573 -19.89 30.52 -5.24
C ALA A 573 -20.28 31.98 -5.57
N ASN A 574 -19.38 32.93 -5.31
CA ASN A 574 -19.64 34.36 -5.55
C ASN A 574 -18.96 34.83 -6.84
N VAL A 575 -19.75 35.28 -7.82
CA VAL A 575 -19.27 35.90 -9.06
C VAL A 575 -19.21 37.41 -8.87
N ASP A 576 -18.05 38.03 -9.08
CA ASP A 576 -17.87 39.48 -9.00
C ASP A 576 -17.96 40.12 -10.40
N LEU A 577 -18.98 40.96 -10.62
CA LEU A 577 -19.17 41.71 -11.86
C LEU A 577 -18.73 43.19 -11.75
N SER A 578 -18.13 43.60 -10.62
CA SER A 578 -17.79 45.00 -10.32
C SER A 578 -16.68 45.58 -11.23
N ASP A 579 -15.92 44.72 -11.91
CA ASP A 579 -14.92 45.11 -12.92
C ASP A 579 -15.56 45.55 -14.27
N ILE A 580 -16.87 45.34 -14.45
CA ILE A 580 -17.60 45.74 -15.65
C ILE A 580 -17.95 47.23 -15.56
N THR A 581 -17.38 48.04 -16.45
CA THR A 581 -17.58 49.50 -16.43
C THR A 581 -18.82 49.95 -17.20
N ASP A 582 -19.36 51.12 -16.87
CA ASP A 582 -20.45 51.81 -17.59
C ASP A 582 -20.30 51.73 -19.13
N THR A 583 -19.08 51.94 -19.66
CA THR A 583 -18.79 51.93 -21.11
C THR A 583 -18.85 50.55 -21.77
N MET A 584 -18.94 49.47 -20.98
CA MET A 584 -19.12 48.09 -21.48
C MET A 584 -20.62 47.74 -21.55
N ILE A 585 -21.40 48.22 -20.57
CA ILE A 585 -22.87 48.07 -20.55
C ILE A 585 -23.62 49.09 -21.43
N GLU A 586 -22.92 49.94 -22.19
CA GLU A 586 -23.49 50.57 -23.40
C GLU A 586 -23.93 49.52 -24.44
N ASN A 587 -23.27 48.36 -24.46
CA ASN A 587 -23.68 47.18 -25.23
C ASN A 587 -24.48 46.20 -24.36
N ARG A 588 -25.26 45.32 -25.00
CA ARG A 588 -25.99 44.25 -24.30
C ARG A 588 -25.05 43.11 -23.93
N LEU A 589 -24.81 42.91 -22.64
CA LEU A 589 -23.93 41.85 -22.13
C LEU A 589 -24.73 40.67 -21.56
N ILE A 590 -24.15 39.47 -21.65
CA ILE A 590 -24.73 38.22 -21.10
C ILE A 590 -23.67 37.51 -20.26
N LEU A 591 -23.97 37.27 -18.98
CA LEU A 591 -23.21 36.37 -18.12
C LEU A 591 -23.60 34.92 -18.44
N PHE A 592 -22.62 34.07 -18.63
CA PHE A 592 -22.75 32.62 -18.72
C PHE A 592 -22.00 31.95 -17.56
N VAL A 593 -22.54 30.85 -17.04
CA VAL A 593 -21.88 30.02 -16.03
C VAL A 593 -21.95 28.54 -16.35
N LYS A 594 -20.93 27.83 -15.87
CA LYS A 594 -20.72 26.40 -15.98
C LYS A 594 -20.03 25.91 -14.70
N ILE A 595 -20.27 24.67 -14.29
CA ILE A 595 -19.53 24.01 -13.22
C ILE A 595 -18.53 23.04 -13.85
N ASN A 596 -17.30 23.04 -13.34
CA ASN A 596 -16.30 21.99 -13.51
C ASN A 596 -16.12 21.28 -12.15
N GLY A 597 -15.69 20.02 -12.19
CA GLY A 597 -15.51 19.17 -11.02
C GLY A 597 -15.85 17.72 -11.33
N ARG A 598 -15.93 16.89 -10.29
CA ARG A 598 -16.23 15.45 -10.36
C ARG A 598 -16.97 14.96 -9.11
N ASP A 599 -17.46 13.73 -9.16
CA ASP A 599 -17.76 12.95 -7.96
C ASP A 599 -16.49 12.31 -7.37
N LEU A 600 -16.65 11.61 -6.26
CA LEU A 600 -15.59 10.82 -5.61
C LEU A 600 -15.18 9.56 -6.41
N ALA A 601 -15.86 9.25 -7.52
CA ALA A 601 -15.56 8.12 -8.42
C ALA A 601 -14.83 8.55 -9.72
N ASP A 602 -14.41 9.82 -9.82
CA ASP A 602 -13.82 10.49 -11.00
C ASP A 602 -14.76 10.70 -12.21
N ASN A 603 -16.07 10.57 -12.06
CA ASN A 603 -17.02 10.97 -13.10
C ASN A 603 -17.18 12.51 -13.11
N PRO A 604 -17.00 13.19 -14.26
CA PRO A 604 -17.05 14.65 -14.32
C PRO A 604 -18.48 15.18 -14.23
N VAL A 605 -18.62 16.38 -13.66
CA VAL A 605 -19.90 17.11 -13.58
C VAL A 605 -20.56 17.22 -14.98
N LEU A 606 -21.86 16.93 -15.03
CA LEU A 606 -22.69 17.04 -16.23
C LEU A 606 -23.24 18.46 -16.39
N GLY A 607 -23.70 18.78 -17.59
CA GLY A 607 -24.48 20.00 -17.83
C GLY A 607 -25.90 19.90 -17.28
N MET A 608 -26.60 21.05 -17.26
CA MET A 608 -27.96 21.18 -16.75
C MET A 608 -28.92 20.08 -17.27
N ASN A 609 -29.63 19.41 -16.35
CA ASN A 609 -30.53 18.28 -16.62
C ASN A 609 -29.87 17.10 -17.38
N GLY A 610 -28.59 16.82 -17.13
CA GLY A 610 -27.86 15.70 -17.73
C GLY A 610 -27.38 15.98 -19.16
N ALA A 611 -27.20 17.25 -19.51
CA ALA A 611 -26.49 17.63 -20.73
C ALA A 611 -25.00 17.19 -20.67
N PRO A 612 -24.28 17.06 -21.81
CA PRO A 612 -22.89 16.63 -21.79
C PRO A 612 -21.98 17.51 -20.92
N THR A 613 -21.00 16.90 -20.25
CA THR A 613 -19.90 17.61 -19.57
C THR A 613 -19.32 18.70 -20.46
N GLY A 614 -19.17 19.91 -19.90
CA GLY A 614 -18.69 21.08 -20.64
C GLY A 614 -19.80 21.97 -21.21
N SER A 615 -21.07 21.58 -21.15
CA SER A 615 -22.20 22.46 -21.45
C SER A 615 -22.35 23.61 -20.45
N GLU A 616 -22.89 24.73 -20.92
CA GLU A 616 -23.40 25.82 -20.07
C GLU A 616 -24.53 25.32 -19.15
N ILE A 617 -24.67 25.97 -17.98
CA ILE A 617 -25.67 25.61 -16.97
C ILE A 617 -26.73 26.71 -16.83
N ALA A 618 -26.32 27.97 -16.86
CA ALA A 618 -27.22 29.12 -16.82
C ALA A 618 -26.64 30.31 -17.58
N GLN A 619 -27.53 31.24 -17.97
CA GLN A 619 -27.18 32.54 -18.51
C GLN A 619 -28.13 33.63 -17.97
N TRP A 620 -27.62 34.85 -17.82
CA TRP A 620 -28.39 36.04 -17.42
C TRP A 620 -27.98 37.25 -18.27
N GLU A 621 -28.94 38.12 -18.57
CA GLU A 621 -28.65 39.41 -19.20
C GLU A 621 -28.23 40.40 -18.12
N LEU A 622 -27.23 41.24 -18.39
CA LEU A 622 -26.87 42.35 -17.50
C LEU A 622 -27.76 43.57 -17.80
N GLU A 623 -27.84 44.51 -16.87
CA GLU A 623 -28.36 45.84 -17.16
C GLU A 623 -27.53 46.48 -18.29
N TRP A 624 -28.22 47.19 -19.17
CA TRP A 624 -27.65 47.90 -20.31
C TRP A 624 -28.11 49.35 -20.32
N LEU A 625 -27.15 50.26 -20.46
CA LEU A 625 -27.38 51.69 -20.46
C LEU A 625 -27.89 52.11 -21.84
N ARG A 626 -29.11 52.67 -21.88
CA ARG A 626 -29.74 53.16 -23.12
C ARG A 626 -30.61 54.40 -22.86
N PRO A 627 -30.80 55.28 -23.86
CA PRO A 627 -31.85 56.29 -23.79
C PRO A 627 -33.23 55.65 -24.00
N GLU A 628 -34.24 56.07 -23.23
CA GLU A 628 -35.61 55.58 -23.35
C GLU A 628 -36.61 56.72 -23.29
N PHE A 629 -37.20 57.07 -24.45
CA PHE A 629 -38.05 58.26 -24.56
C PHE A 629 -39.53 57.94 -24.35
N SER A 630 -40.18 58.72 -23.48
CA SER A 630 -41.63 58.68 -23.27
C SER A 630 -42.31 60.02 -23.54
N ILE A 631 -43.57 59.98 -23.97
CA ILE A 631 -44.43 61.17 -24.09
C ILE A 631 -45.83 60.88 -23.54
N GLY A 632 -46.24 61.60 -22.50
CA GLY A 632 -47.51 61.39 -21.82
C GLY A 632 -48.72 61.89 -22.61
N PRO A 633 -49.92 61.33 -22.38
CA PRO A 633 -51.13 61.65 -23.15
C PRO A 633 -51.68 63.07 -22.95
N LEU A 634 -51.06 63.88 -22.08
CA LEU A 634 -51.39 65.30 -21.83
C LEU A 634 -50.18 66.24 -22.03
N ASP A 635 -49.02 65.72 -22.43
CA ASP A 635 -47.76 66.47 -22.46
C ASP A 635 -47.63 67.39 -23.69
N VAL A 636 -48.60 67.34 -24.60
CA VAL A 636 -48.77 68.28 -25.71
C VAL A 636 -49.78 69.36 -25.33
N SER A 637 -49.32 70.60 -25.18
CA SER A 637 -50.13 71.77 -24.80
C SER A 637 -49.99 72.92 -25.81
N TYR A 638 -50.96 73.83 -25.87
CA TYR A 638 -50.91 75.01 -26.75
C TYR A 638 -50.98 76.31 -25.94
N THR A 639 -50.17 77.29 -26.33
CA THR A 639 -50.23 78.66 -25.79
C THR A 639 -51.54 79.38 -26.08
N ARG A 640 -52.29 78.96 -27.13
CA ARG A 640 -53.59 79.53 -27.50
C ARG A 640 -54.57 78.46 -28.02
N LEU A 641 -55.76 78.40 -27.40
CA LEU A 641 -56.83 77.45 -27.71
C LEU A 641 -57.98 78.01 -28.57
N ILE A 642 -57.94 79.30 -28.93
CA ILE A 642 -58.94 79.96 -29.79
C ILE A 642 -58.21 80.57 -30.98
N LEU A 643 -58.35 79.97 -32.16
CA LEU A 643 -57.60 80.31 -33.36
C LEU A 643 -58.54 80.71 -34.50
N GLU A 644 -58.08 81.67 -35.29
CA GLU A 644 -58.62 81.98 -36.62
C GLU A 644 -57.63 81.49 -37.69
N VAL A 645 -58.10 81.19 -38.90
CA VAL A 645 -57.23 80.78 -40.02
C VAL A 645 -56.14 81.84 -40.25
N GLY A 646 -54.87 81.41 -40.28
CA GLY A 646 -53.71 82.30 -40.41
C GLY A 646 -53.16 82.89 -39.10
N GLN A 647 -53.73 82.55 -37.93
CA GLN A 647 -53.21 82.98 -36.62
C GLN A 647 -52.26 81.93 -36.03
N SER A 648 -51.06 82.34 -35.61
CA SER A 648 -50.09 81.43 -34.97
C SER A 648 -50.45 81.08 -33.52
N THR A 649 -50.03 79.88 -33.12
CA THR A 649 -49.94 79.42 -31.72
C THR A 649 -48.67 78.59 -31.56
N SER A 650 -47.95 78.79 -30.46
CA SER A 650 -46.88 77.86 -30.07
C SER A 650 -47.51 76.63 -29.42
N VAL A 651 -47.10 75.47 -29.92
CA VAL A 651 -47.37 74.13 -29.43
C VAL A 651 -46.14 73.67 -28.66
N GLN A 652 -46.34 73.15 -27.46
CA GLN A 652 -45.27 72.67 -26.59
C GLN A 652 -45.53 71.20 -26.25
N ALA A 653 -44.61 70.33 -26.62
CA ALA A 653 -44.62 68.92 -26.30
C ALA A 653 -43.45 68.58 -25.37
N LEU A 654 -43.74 68.04 -24.19
CA LEU A 654 -42.73 67.60 -23.23
C LEU A 654 -42.42 66.12 -23.45
N VAL A 655 -41.17 65.80 -23.78
CA VAL A 655 -40.67 64.42 -23.90
C VAL A 655 -39.77 64.14 -22.70
N SER A 656 -39.91 62.99 -22.08
CA SER A 656 -39.01 62.53 -21.02
C SER A 656 -38.01 61.54 -21.62
N ASN A 657 -36.75 61.61 -21.20
CA ASN A 657 -35.83 60.48 -21.32
C ASN A 657 -35.82 59.81 -19.95
N ASP A 658 -36.56 58.71 -19.82
CA ASP A 658 -36.64 57.93 -18.59
C ASP A 658 -35.53 56.85 -18.53
N GLY A 659 -34.63 56.81 -19.54
CA GLY A 659 -33.46 55.94 -19.61
C GLY A 659 -32.16 56.56 -19.09
N SER A 660 -31.15 55.71 -18.97
CA SER A 660 -29.89 55.97 -18.24
C SER A 660 -28.77 56.63 -19.07
N LEU A 661 -28.92 56.75 -20.39
CA LEU A 661 -27.99 57.50 -21.25
C LEU A 661 -28.64 58.76 -21.83
N ASP A 662 -27.80 59.78 -22.06
CA ASP A 662 -28.12 60.90 -22.96
C ASP A 662 -28.45 60.38 -24.36
N GLY A 663 -29.44 60.98 -25.03
CA GLY A 663 -29.79 60.57 -26.38
C GLY A 663 -30.56 61.60 -27.18
N THR A 664 -30.56 61.42 -28.50
CA THR A 664 -31.34 62.25 -29.43
C THR A 664 -32.64 61.55 -29.80
N VAL A 665 -33.79 62.16 -29.47
CA VAL A 665 -35.10 61.74 -29.96
C VAL A 665 -35.47 62.58 -31.19
N GLN A 666 -36.01 61.94 -32.24
CA GLN A 666 -36.77 62.65 -33.27
C GLN A 666 -38.26 62.47 -33.00
N ALA A 667 -39.03 63.50 -33.34
CA ALA A 667 -40.48 63.45 -33.27
C ALA A 667 -41.07 64.02 -34.56
N THR A 668 -42.13 63.42 -35.07
CA THR A 668 -42.94 63.99 -36.15
C THR A 668 -44.23 64.57 -35.56
N ALA A 669 -44.42 65.88 -35.70
CA ALA A 669 -45.65 66.55 -35.32
C ALA A 669 -46.59 66.66 -36.53
N TYR A 670 -47.84 66.24 -36.36
CA TYR A 670 -48.88 66.29 -37.39
C TYR A 670 -50.01 67.24 -36.99
N VAL A 671 -50.49 68.05 -37.93
CA VAL A 671 -51.84 68.61 -37.86
C VAL A 671 -52.82 67.52 -38.25
N VAL A 672 -53.76 67.19 -37.37
CA VAL A 672 -54.78 66.17 -37.61
C VAL A 672 -56.15 66.84 -37.66
N ARG A 673 -56.86 66.62 -38.77
CA ARG A 673 -58.20 67.18 -39.01
C ARG A 673 -59.28 66.16 -38.65
N LEU A 674 -60.49 66.64 -38.35
CA LEU A 674 -61.66 65.80 -37.99
C LEU A 674 -62.00 64.68 -39.01
N ASN A 675 -61.58 64.82 -40.27
CA ASN A 675 -61.75 63.82 -41.32
C ASN A 675 -60.68 62.71 -41.34
N GLY A 676 -59.75 62.71 -40.39
CA GLY A 676 -58.65 61.74 -40.29
C GLY A 676 -57.41 62.06 -41.14
N THR A 677 -57.36 63.20 -41.85
CA THR A 677 -56.14 63.60 -42.57
C THR A 677 -55.09 64.11 -41.57
N LYS A 678 -53.95 63.39 -41.48
CA LYS A 678 -52.69 63.87 -40.88
C LYS A 678 -51.89 64.66 -41.93
N GLU A 679 -51.31 65.79 -41.54
CA GLU A 679 -50.41 66.61 -42.36
C GLU A 679 -49.18 66.97 -41.52
N VAL A 680 -47.96 66.65 -41.98
CA VAL A 680 -46.73 66.89 -41.21
C VAL A 680 -46.49 68.39 -41.07
N LEU A 681 -46.40 68.86 -39.82
CA LEU A 681 -46.10 70.25 -39.47
C LEU A 681 -44.59 70.49 -39.38
N GLN A 682 -43.89 69.65 -38.60
CA GLN A 682 -42.45 69.73 -38.39
C GLN A 682 -41.89 68.38 -37.95
N ARG A 683 -40.59 68.15 -38.19
CA ARG A 683 -39.80 67.08 -37.57
C ARG A 683 -38.70 67.68 -36.68
N PRO A 684 -39.02 68.10 -35.45
CA PRO A 684 -38.01 68.41 -34.45
C PRO A 684 -37.17 67.17 -34.12
N SER A 685 -35.89 67.42 -33.84
CA SER A 685 -34.96 66.47 -33.23
C SER A 685 -34.36 67.18 -32.01
N LEU A 686 -34.25 66.48 -30.88
CA LEU A 686 -33.85 67.05 -29.60
C LEU A 686 -32.99 66.06 -28.83
N GLU A 687 -31.84 66.54 -28.36
CA GLU A 687 -30.99 65.85 -27.41
C GLU A 687 -31.55 66.05 -26.00
N ILE A 688 -31.76 64.96 -25.27
CA ILE A 688 -32.33 64.95 -23.91
C ILE A 688 -31.39 64.13 -23.03
N PRO A 689 -30.85 64.70 -21.94
CA PRO A 689 -29.94 63.97 -21.07
C PRO A 689 -30.65 62.84 -20.31
N ALA A 690 -29.90 61.90 -19.76
CA ALA A 690 -30.39 60.81 -18.91
C ALA A 690 -31.30 61.32 -17.78
N ALA A 691 -32.39 60.61 -17.49
CA ALA A 691 -33.48 61.03 -16.58
C ALA A 691 -34.07 62.45 -16.84
N GLY A 692 -33.77 63.05 -18.01
CA GLY A 692 -34.08 64.44 -18.34
C GLY A 692 -35.44 64.64 -19.00
N LYS A 693 -35.82 65.91 -19.22
CA LYS A 693 -37.03 66.26 -19.98
C LYS A 693 -36.74 67.34 -21.02
N GLY A 694 -37.02 67.03 -22.28
CA GLY A 694 -36.87 67.93 -23.42
C GLY A 694 -38.18 68.61 -23.79
N LEU A 695 -38.14 69.93 -24.03
CA LEU A 695 -39.30 70.69 -24.48
C LEU A 695 -39.23 70.96 -25.99
N ILE A 696 -40.07 70.28 -26.74
CA ILE A 696 -40.26 70.51 -28.18
C ILE A 696 -41.26 71.66 -28.37
N SER A 697 -40.80 72.80 -28.89
CA SER A 697 -41.67 73.94 -29.24
C SER A 697 -41.81 74.09 -30.75
N ILE A 698 -43.06 74.13 -31.23
CA ILE A 698 -43.41 74.19 -32.66
C ILE A 698 -44.43 75.32 -32.89
N ASP A 699 -44.21 76.16 -33.89
CA ASP A 699 -45.19 77.20 -34.27
C ASP A 699 -46.23 76.63 -35.26
N TRP A 700 -47.46 76.47 -34.79
CA TRP A 700 -48.59 76.03 -35.62
C TRP A 700 -49.39 77.24 -36.12
N VAL A 701 -49.61 77.30 -37.45
CA VAL A 701 -50.52 78.25 -38.10
C VAL A 701 -51.61 77.45 -38.83
N PRO A 702 -52.88 77.48 -38.38
CA PRO A 702 -53.96 76.77 -39.06
C PRO A 702 -54.23 77.33 -40.46
N THR A 703 -54.18 76.46 -41.46
CA THR A 703 -54.40 76.79 -42.88
C THR A 703 -55.83 76.54 -43.37
N ALA A 704 -56.66 75.87 -42.56
CA ALA A 704 -58.04 75.51 -42.86
C ALA A 704 -58.94 75.66 -41.63
N GLU A 705 -60.24 75.87 -41.84
CA GLU A 705 -61.25 75.99 -40.79
C GLU A 705 -61.72 74.62 -40.24
N GLY A 706 -62.33 74.64 -39.05
CA GLY A 706 -62.89 73.48 -38.37
C GLY A 706 -61.96 72.78 -37.38
N ILE A 707 -62.47 71.71 -36.76
CA ILE A 707 -61.84 71.01 -35.63
C ILE A 707 -60.53 70.33 -36.06
N GLN A 708 -59.45 70.71 -35.38
CA GLN A 708 -58.07 70.25 -35.57
C GLN A 708 -57.39 69.99 -34.21
N TRP A 709 -56.40 69.11 -34.19
CA TRP A 709 -55.45 68.95 -33.09
C TRP A 709 -54.05 68.69 -33.63
N ILE A 710 -53.04 68.84 -32.77
CA ILE A 710 -51.68 68.36 -33.03
C ILE A 710 -51.51 66.99 -32.38
N GLU A 711 -50.85 66.10 -33.11
CA GLU A 711 -50.46 64.77 -32.65
C GLU A 711 -48.95 64.66 -32.83
N VAL A 712 -48.22 64.33 -31.77
CA VAL A 712 -46.75 64.22 -31.77
C VAL A 712 -46.41 62.74 -31.63
N GLU A 713 -45.66 62.23 -32.60
CA GLU A 713 -45.25 60.84 -32.75
C GLU A 713 -43.73 60.76 -32.56
N LEU A 714 -43.24 59.95 -31.63
CA LEU A 714 -41.80 59.69 -31.42
C LEU A 714 -41.33 58.56 -32.35
N ASP A 715 -40.00 58.43 -32.52
CA ASP A 715 -39.39 57.34 -33.29
C ASP A 715 -39.74 55.92 -32.77
N ASN A 716 -40.13 55.78 -31.50
CA ASN A 716 -40.60 54.51 -30.90
C ASN A 716 -42.12 54.30 -31.01
N GLU A 717 -42.76 54.93 -31.99
CA GLU A 717 -44.22 54.90 -32.27
C GLU A 717 -45.14 55.42 -31.15
N GLN A 718 -44.61 55.92 -30.02
CA GLN A 718 -45.43 56.57 -29.00
C GLN A 718 -46.06 57.85 -29.54
N THR A 719 -47.37 58.02 -29.34
CA THR A 719 -48.13 59.17 -29.82
C THR A 719 -48.85 59.90 -28.68
N ALA A 720 -48.62 61.20 -28.57
CA ALA A 720 -49.36 62.08 -27.67
C ALA A 720 -50.25 63.06 -28.45
N LYS A 721 -51.46 63.29 -27.92
CA LYS A 721 -52.49 64.11 -28.56
C LYS A 721 -52.71 65.40 -27.78
N GLY A 722 -52.45 66.54 -28.44
CA GLY A 722 -52.77 67.84 -27.90
C GLY A 722 -54.28 68.14 -27.90
N PRO A 723 -54.70 69.24 -27.24
CA PRO A 723 -56.09 69.68 -27.20
C PRO A 723 -56.75 69.78 -28.58
N THR A 724 -58.06 69.54 -28.65
CA THR A 724 -58.84 69.81 -29.87
C THR A 724 -59.26 71.28 -29.93
N VAL A 725 -58.89 71.97 -31.00
CA VAL A 725 -59.23 73.38 -31.26
C VAL A 725 -60.16 73.48 -32.45
N ASP A 726 -61.21 74.29 -32.32
CA ASP A 726 -62.10 74.68 -33.41
C ASP A 726 -61.56 75.95 -34.09
N VAL A 727 -60.99 75.79 -35.28
CA VAL A 727 -60.36 76.90 -36.03
C VAL A 727 -61.42 77.65 -36.80
N ARG A 728 -61.60 78.94 -36.49
CA ARG A 728 -62.65 79.78 -37.08
C ARG A 728 -62.20 80.42 -38.40
N PRO A 729 -63.11 80.65 -39.36
CA PRO A 729 -62.81 81.47 -40.53
C PRO A 729 -62.32 82.86 -40.09
N ALA A 730 -61.24 83.34 -40.72
CA ALA A 730 -60.71 84.67 -40.46
C ALA A 730 -61.76 85.73 -40.79
N ARG A 731 -61.99 86.67 -39.85
CA ARG A 731 -63.01 87.72 -40.01
C ARG A 731 -62.66 88.62 -41.21
N GLU A 732 -63.52 88.67 -42.23
CA GLU A 732 -63.43 89.67 -43.31
C GLU A 732 -63.52 91.09 -42.72
N GLN A 733 -62.39 91.80 -42.69
CA GLN A 733 -62.32 93.17 -42.18
C GLN A 733 -62.59 94.18 -43.30
N GLY A 734 -63.52 95.10 -43.05
CA GLY A 734 -63.83 96.18 -43.99
C GLY A 734 -62.67 97.16 -44.15
N LEU A 735 -62.49 97.70 -45.37
CA LEU A 735 -61.34 98.47 -45.85
C LEU A 735 -61.08 99.84 -45.17
N ILE A 736 -61.62 100.07 -43.96
CA ILE A 736 -61.54 101.33 -43.21
C ILE A 736 -60.93 101.11 -41.80
N GLU A 737 -61.12 99.93 -41.18
CA GLU A 737 -60.54 99.64 -39.85
C GLU A 737 -59.00 99.47 -39.92
N ASN A 738 -58.45 99.06 -41.07
CA ASN A 738 -57.01 98.85 -41.29
C ASN A 738 -56.18 100.13 -41.57
N LEU A 739 -56.73 101.35 -41.36
CA LEU A 739 -55.96 102.60 -41.48
C LEU A 739 -55.95 103.45 -40.20
N PHE A 740 -56.92 103.28 -39.30
CA PHE A 740 -56.99 103.98 -38.01
C PHE A 740 -57.60 103.05 -36.96
N GLY A 741 -56.74 102.49 -36.09
CA GLY A 741 -57.17 101.67 -34.96
C GLY A 741 -57.94 102.46 -33.89
N GLU A 742 -58.44 101.75 -32.88
CA GLU A 742 -59.32 102.31 -31.85
C GLU A 742 -58.68 103.43 -31.01
N VAL A 743 -58.97 104.68 -31.36
CA VAL A 743 -58.66 105.84 -30.50
C VAL A 743 -59.85 106.80 -30.44
N ASN A 744 -60.22 107.19 -29.22
CA ASN A 744 -61.37 108.06 -28.96
C ASN A 744 -61.24 109.41 -29.71
N PRO A 745 -62.22 109.81 -30.55
CA PRO A 745 -62.11 110.97 -31.44
C PRO A 745 -61.91 112.31 -30.70
N ILE A 746 -62.30 112.40 -29.42
CA ILE A 746 -62.06 113.58 -28.60
C ILE A 746 -60.55 113.79 -28.38
N ILE A 747 -59.79 112.71 -28.15
CA ILE A 747 -58.35 112.76 -27.87
C ILE A 747 -57.54 113.01 -29.15
N GLY A 748 -57.93 112.39 -30.27
CA GLY A 748 -57.29 112.64 -31.58
C GLY A 748 -57.34 114.11 -32.01
N SER A 749 -58.44 114.81 -31.73
CA SER A 749 -58.59 116.24 -32.03
C SER A 749 -57.62 117.13 -31.23
N ALA A 750 -57.31 116.76 -29.98
CA ALA A 750 -56.36 117.47 -29.13
C ALA A 750 -54.92 117.31 -29.63
N VAL A 751 -54.51 116.09 -30.01
CA VAL A 751 -53.17 115.84 -30.58
C VAL A 751 -52.98 116.57 -31.91
N ALA A 752 -54.00 116.59 -32.78
CA ALA A 752 -53.96 117.33 -34.03
C ALA A 752 -53.80 118.86 -33.81
N LEU A 753 -54.53 119.44 -32.84
CA LEU A 753 -54.37 120.85 -32.47
C LEU A 753 -53.00 121.15 -31.87
N ILE A 754 -52.45 120.24 -31.05
CA ILE A 754 -51.08 120.37 -30.52
C ILE A 754 -50.06 120.35 -31.68
N PHE A 755 -50.17 119.41 -32.63
CA PHE A 755 -49.26 119.32 -33.78
C PHE A 755 -49.32 120.57 -34.68
N VAL A 756 -50.53 121.07 -34.97
CA VAL A 756 -50.73 122.33 -35.72
C VAL A 756 -50.18 123.53 -34.93
N SER A 757 -50.36 123.58 -33.60
CA SER A 757 -49.80 124.65 -32.78
C SER A 757 -48.26 124.60 -32.72
N ILE A 758 -47.65 123.42 -32.74
CA ILE A 758 -46.20 123.23 -32.83
C ILE A 758 -45.68 123.75 -34.18
N ILE A 759 -46.36 123.45 -35.29
CA ILE A 759 -46.00 123.96 -36.63
C ILE A 759 -46.13 125.50 -36.69
N ILE A 760 -47.23 126.07 -36.17
CA ILE A 760 -47.42 127.53 -36.11
C ILE A 760 -46.37 128.18 -35.19
N THR A 761 -46.06 127.57 -34.06
CA THR A 761 -45.05 128.08 -33.12
C THR A 761 -43.65 127.98 -33.71
N GLY A 762 -43.31 126.89 -34.41
CA GLY A 762 -42.07 126.74 -35.15
C GLY A 762 -41.89 127.81 -36.23
N LEU A 763 -42.94 128.10 -37.01
CA LEU A 763 -42.93 129.19 -38.00
C LEU A 763 -42.81 130.59 -37.36
N LEU A 764 -43.36 130.80 -36.17
CA LEU A 764 -43.20 132.05 -35.40
C LEU A 764 -41.79 132.19 -34.80
N TRP A 765 -41.18 131.12 -34.31
CA TRP A 765 -39.79 131.11 -33.81
C TRP A 765 -38.77 131.27 -34.95
N ALA A 766 -38.98 130.60 -36.09
CA ALA A 766 -38.16 130.76 -37.30
C ALA A 766 -38.14 132.21 -37.80
N ARG A 767 -39.23 132.98 -37.59
CA ARG A 767 -39.29 134.41 -37.91
C ARG A 767 -38.71 135.34 -36.84
N LYS A 768 -38.44 134.85 -35.62
CA LYS A 768 -37.92 135.64 -34.50
C LYS A 768 -36.40 135.44 -34.27
N ALA A 769 -35.84 134.32 -34.71
CA ALA A 769 -34.43 133.97 -34.52
C ALA A 769 -33.43 134.71 -35.44
N THR A 770 -33.89 135.49 -36.43
CA THR A 770 -33.02 136.21 -37.38
C THR A 770 -32.41 137.50 -36.82
N ARG A 771 -31.96 137.52 -35.55
CA ARG A 771 -31.37 138.72 -34.92
C ARG A 771 -30.46 138.44 -33.70
N GLY A 772 -29.16 138.66 -33.88
CA GLY A 772 -28.10 138.59 -32.84
C GLY A 772 -27.57 137.15 -32.64
N ARG A 773 -26.29 136.80 -32.82
CA ARG A 773 -24.96 137.37 -32.46
C ARG A 773 -24.54 137.19 -30.99
N GLY A 774 -23.37 136.55 -30.81
CA GLY A 774 -22.61 136.40 -29.57
C GLY A 774 -22.53 134.91 -29.15
N SER A 775 -21.49 134.15 -29.51
CA SER A 775 -20.11 134.11 -28.94
C SER A 775 -20.10 133.68 -27.47
N LYS A 776 -19.42 132.61 -27.04
CA LYS A 776 -18.25 131.86 -27.58
C LYS A 776 -18.64 130.36 -27.80
N SER A 777 -17.99 129.48 -28.58
CA SER A 777 -16.56 129.06 -28.69
C SER A 777 -15.97 128.58 -27.34
N GLU A 778 -15.19 127.49 -27.25
CA GLU A 778 -14.34 126.75 -28.22
C GLU A 778 -14.56 125.21 -28.06
N TYR A 779 -14.31 124.34 -29.06
CA TYR A 779 -13.16 123.40 -29.22
C TYR A 779 -12.92 122.39 -28.06
N ASP A 780 -12.40 121.15 -28.22
CA ASP A 780 -12.15 120.23 -29.35
C ASP A 780 -11.49 118.93 -28.78
N TRP A 781 -11.44 117.81 -29.53
CA TRP A 781 -10.72 116.54 -29.17
C TRP A 781 -11.20 115.84 -27.86
N ASP A 782 -10.71 114.67 -27.41
CA ASP A 782 -10.48 113.34 -28.03
C ASP A 782 -10.41 112.30 -26.88
N GLU A 783 -10.11 111.04 -27.20
CA GLU A 783 -9.36 110.07 -26.39
C GLU A 783 -9.86 109.61 -24.99
N TYR A 784 -10.18 108.30 -24.95
CA TYR A 784 -9.57 107.28 -24.07
C TYR A 784 -9.73 107.31 -22.53
N SER A 785 -10.12 106.12 -22.04
CA SER A 785 -9.69 105.41 -20.82
C SER A 785 -9.74 106.06 -19.43
N SER A 786 -10.29 105.25 -18.51
CA SER A 786 -9.82 105.04 -17.14
C SER A 786 -10.00 106.23 -16.15
N GLU A 787 -9.91 106.07 -14.83
CA GLU A 787 -9.61 104.91 -13.97
C GLU A 787 -10.10 105.17 -12.53
N ILE A 788 -10.03 104.16 -11.64
CA ILE A 788 -9.75 104.29 -10.18
C ILE A 788 -10.76 105.10 -9.31
N ASP A 789 -11.26 104.55 -8.20
CA ASP A 789 -10.75 104.61 -6.81
C ASP A 789 -11.77 103.83 -5.93
N TYR A 790 -11.50 103.12 -4.82
CA TYR A 790 -10.30 102.86 -4.00
C TYR A 790 -10.34 101.39 -3.48
N ASP A 791 -9.16 100.78 -3.31
CA ASP A 791 -8.58 100.07 -2.14
C ASP A 791 -9.44 99.09 -1.27
N GLU A 792 -8.89 98.10 -0.54
CA GLU A 792 -7.50 97.83 -0.08
C GLU A 792 -7.25 96.30 0.11
N TYR A 793 -6.01 95.89 0.44
CA TYR A 793 -5.56 94.51 0.74
C TYR A 793 -5.55 94.27 2.29
N GLU A 794 -5.10 93.17 2.93
CA GLU A 794 -4.29 91.95 2.66
C GLU A 794 -4.70 90.92 3.78
N ASP A 795 -4.33 89.63 3.91
CA ASP A 795 -3.28 88.74 3.38
C ASP A 795 -3.76 87.24 3.39
N TYR A 796 -3.10 86.30 4.10
CA TYR A 796 -3.33 84.82 4.12
C TYR A 796 -3.95 84.22 5.41
N ASP A 797 -4.46 82.96 5.30
CA ASP A 797 -4.56 81.79 6.23
C ASP A 797 -4.74 81.99 7.78
N ASP A 798 -5.44 81.13 8.54
CA ASP A 798 -5.45 79.66 8.49
C ASP A 798 -6.62 79.01 9.32
N ASN A 799 -7.00 77.76 8.97
CA ASN A 799 -7.68 76.67 9.72
C ASN A 799 -9.10 76.74 10.41
N GLU A 800 -9.75 75.55 10.35
CA GLU A 800 -10.75 74.87 11.23
C GLU A 800 -12.23 75.31 11.49
N GLU A 801 -13.13 74.39 11.06
CA GLU A 801 -14.30 73.75 11.74
C GLU A 801 -15.62 74.45 12.20
N SER A 802 -16.74 73.77 11.86
CA SER A 802 -17.91 73.42 12.71
C SER A 802 -19.27 74.20 12.67
N VAL A 803 -20.34 73.42 12.41
CA VAL A 803 -21.71 73.37 13.03
C VAL A 803 -22.64 74.61 13.08
N VAL A 804 -23.90 74.43 12.59
CA VAL A 804 -25.05 75.35 12.79
C VAL A 804 -26.40 74.60 12.97
N THR A 805 -26.94 74.64 14.22
CA THR A 805 -28.34 74.75 14.75
C THR A 805 -29.64 74.54 13.91
N ASP A 806 -30.87 74.37 14.45
CA ASP A 806 -31.47 73.93 15.75
C ASP A 806 -33.02 74.18 15.78
N ASN A 807 -33.77 73.54 16.69
CA ASN A 807 -35.09 73.90 17.30
C ASN A 807 -36.37 73.95 16.40
N SER A 808 -37.61 73.68 16.85
CA SER A 808 -38.27 73.38 18.16
C SER A 808 -39.66 72.70 17.85
N GLN A 809 -40.61 72.26 18.72
CA GLN A 809 -40.94 72.19 20.17
C GLN A 809 -42.08 71.11 20.30
N TYR A 810 -42.86 70.77 21.37
CA TYR A 810 -43.14 71.26 22.74
C TYR A 810 -43.89 70.15 23.57
N SER A 811 -43.58 70.00 24.87
CA SER A 811 -44.42 69.68 26.09
C SER A 811 -45.78 68.90 26.06
N THR A 812 -46.26 68.16 27.10
CA THR A 812 -46.07 68.21 28.59
C THR A 812 -46.33 66.88 29.38
N ILE A 813 -45.48 66.58 30.40
CA ILE A 813 -45.78 66.17 31.82
C ILE A 813 -46.17 64.71 32.25
N GLU A 814 -45.68 64.36 33.46
CA GLU A 814 -45.56 63.12 34.28
C GLU A 814 -46.75 62.83 35.27
N PRO A 815 -46.78 61.89 36.30
CA PRO A 815 -45.67 61.26 37.10
C PRO A 815 -45.78 59.79 37.71
N ALA A 816 -44.60 59.24 38.07
CA ALA A 816 -44.16 58.47 39.29
C ALA A 816 -44.86 57.23 39.97
N ALA A 817 -44.04 56.16 40.19
CA ALA A 817 -43.83 55.33 41.43
C ALA A 817 -44.95 54.46 42.09
N SER A 818 -44.72 53.37 42.88
CA SER A 818 -43.62 52.38 43.08
C SER A 818 -44.02 51.22 44.07
N VAL A 819 -43.37 50.04 44.02
CA VAL A 819 -43.26 48.92 45.03
C VAL A 819 -44.54 48.23 45.63
N SER A 820 -44.60 46.96 46.10
CA SER A 820 -43.71 45.75 46.08
C SER A 820 -44.37 44.45 46.62
N ALA A 821 -43.88 43.28 46.17
CA ALA A 821 -43.64 42.00 46.91
C ALA A 821 -44.74 40.91 47.15
N ALA A 822 -44.24 39.64 47.14
CA ALA A 822 -44.78 38.36 47.65
C ALA A 822 -45.97 37.68 46.90
N SER A 823 -46.02 36.36 46.69
CA SER A 823 -45.04 35.25 46.91
C SER A 823 -45.39 33.99 46.09
N ALA A 824 -44.46 33.01 46.04
CA ALA A 824 -44.50 31.72 45.31
C ALA A 824 -45.81 30.87 45.48
N ALA A 825 -46.13 29.87 44.63
CA ALA A 825 -45.23 28.92 43.97
C ALA A 825 -45.83 28.11 42.79
N LEU A 826 -44.95 27.28 42.18
CA LEU A 826 -45.16 26.04 41.39
C LEU A 826 -45.33 26.09 39.85
N THR A 827 -44.52 25.23 39.21
CA THR A 827 -44.62 24.57 37.88
C THR A 827 -44.61 25.40 36.60
N GLY A 828 -43.64 25.09 35.72
CA GLY A 828 -43.56 25.55 34.32
C GLY A 828 -42.14 26.02 33.96
N GLY A 829 -41.41 25.25 33.15
CA GLY A 829 -40.06 25.63 32.70
C GLY A 829 -40.07 26.67 31.58
N VAL A 830 -38.98 27.42 31.45
CA VAL A 830 -38.71 28.35 30.35
C VAL A 830 -37.23 28.25 30.01
N GLU A 831 -36.92 28.05 28.73
CA GLU A 831 -35.61 28.29 28.15
C GLU A 831 -35.69 29.51 27.22
N PRO A 832 -34.74 30.44 27.31
CA PRO A 832 -34.33 31.29 26.21
C PRO A 832 -32.95 30.84 25.70
N THR A 833 -32.79 30.73 24.38
CA THR A 833 -31.48 30.49 23.76
C THR A 833 -30.51 31.65 23.99
N ALA A 834 -29.23 31.32 24.11
CA ALA A 834 -28.12 32.27 24.16
C ALA A 834 -27.12 31.95 23.05
N THR A 835 -26.35 32.94 22.63
CA THR A 835 -25.24 32.81 21.68
C THR A 835 -24.12 31.96 22.27
N GLU A 836 -23.62 31.00 21.50
CA GLU A 836 -22.36 30.30 21.82
C GLU A 836 -21.17 31.09 21.27
N GLU A 837 -20.12 31.19 22.09
CA GLU A 837 -18.76 31.58 21.66
C GLU A 837 -17.98 30.27 21.43
N GLU A 838 -17.16 30.18 20.39
CA GLU A 838 -16.27 29.03 20.22
C GLU A 838 -15.33 28.88 21.43
N THR A 839 -15.13 27.65 21.90
CA THR A 839 -14.25 27.40 23.06
C THR A 839 -13.12 26.45 22.68
N ASP A 840 -11.87 26.82 22.98
CA ASP A 840 -10.64 26.03 22.75
C ASP A 840 -10.56 24.68 23.53
N TRP A 841 -11.67 24.21 24.12
CA TRP A 841 -11.72 22.96 24.86
C TRP A 841 -12.01 21.80 23.91
N VAL A 842 -11.20 20.74 23.98
CA VAL A 842 -11.31 19.54 23.14
C VAL A 842 -11.59 18.32 24.00
N MET A 843 -12.54 17.47 23.62
CA MET A 843 -12.83 16.23 24.34
C MET A 843 -11.72 15.21 24.11
N GLY A 844 -11.15 14.66 25.17
CA GLY A 844 -10.17 13.58 25.12
C GLY A 844 -10.82 12.20 25.00
N ALA A 845 -10.05 11.23 24.50
CA ALA A 845 -10.48 9.82 24.42
C ALA A 845 -10.69 9.16 25.80
N ASP A 846 -10.28 9.83 26.88
CA ASP A 846 -10.54 9.47 28.28
C ASP A 846 -11.89 10.02 28.81
N GLY A 847 -12.62 10.79 28.00
CA GLY A 847 -13.92 11.36 28.36
C GLY A 847 -13.87 12.68 29.14
N TYR A 848 -12.68 13.25 29.33
CA TYR A 848 -12.50 14.57 29.94
C TYR A 848 -12.33 15.66 28.89
N TRP A 849 -12.80 16.87 29.18
CA TRP A 849 -12.53 18.04 28.34
C TRP A 849 -11.15 18.62 28.68
N TRP A 850 -10.27 18.70 27.69
CA TRP A 850 -8.90 19.20 27.81
C TRP A 850 -8.72 20.58 27.18
N TYR A 851 -7.76 21.34 27.71
CA TYR A 851 -7.31 22.61 27.16
C TYR A 851 -5.78 22.73 27.31
N HIS A 852 -5.11 23.20 26.27
CA HIS A 852 -3.67 23.43 26.25
C HIS A 852 -3.38 24.92 26.03
N ASP A 853 -2.90 25.59 27.08
CA ASP A 853 -2.41 26.96 26.95
C ASP A 853 -1.05 26.94 26.24
N LYS A 854 -1.07 27.15 24.92
CA LYS A 854 0.10 27.22 24.04
C LYS A 854 1.10 28.33 24.43
N THR A 855 0.68 29.30 25.26
CA THR A 855 1.50 30.43 25.74
C THR A 855 2.29 30.11 27.00
N THR A 856 1.72 29.35 27.93
CA THR A 856 2.41 28.89 29.16
C THR A 856 2.93 27.46 29.05
N ASN A 857 2.50 26.71 28.03
CA ASN A 857 2.66 25.27 27.84
C ASN A 857 2.08 24.44 29.00
N GLU A 858 0.92 24.86 29.52
CA GLU A 858 0.23 24.20 30.62
C GLU A 858 -1.04 23.48 30.14
N TRP A 859 -1.26 22.28 30.67
CA TRP A 859 -2.44 21.46 30.38
C TRP A 859 -3.47 21.56 31.49
N TRP A 860 -4.74 21.62 31.11
CA TRP A 860 -5.88 21.75 31.99
C TRP A 860 -6.96 20.77 31.55
N TYR A 861 -7.72 20.23 32.49
CA TYR A 861 -8.88 19.39 32.22
C TYR A 861 -10.07 19.82 33.09
N LYS A 862 -11.30 19.56 32.64
CA LYS A 862 -12.50 19.66 33.49
C LYS A 862 -12.72 18.32 34.17
N ASP A 863 -12.91 18.29 35.49
CA ASP A 863 -13.15 17.06 36.24
C ASP A 863 -14.62 16.56 36.12
N GLU A 864 -14.97 15.49 36.83
CA GLU A 864 -16.34 14.93 36.86
C GLU A 864 -17.42 15.92 37.36
N ASN A 865 -17.02 17.00 38.05
CA ASN A 865 -17.91 18.06 38.53
C ASN A 865 -17.97 19.27 37.56
N GLY A 866 -17.12 19.29 36.53
CA GLY A 866 -16.93 20.42 35.63
C GLY A 866 -15.94 21.47 36.13
N ASP A 867 -15.27 21.25 37.26
CA ASP A 867 -14.26 22.18 37.78
C ASP A 867 -12.98 22.09 36.94
N ILE A 868 -12.39 23.24 36.61
CA ILE A 868 -11.16 23.32 35.80
C ILE A 868 -9.94 23.05 36.69
N VAL A 869 -9.30 21.91 36.46
CA VAL A 869 -8.12 21.42 37.20
C VAL A 869 -6.89 21.46 36.31
N LYS A 870 -5.75 21.89 36.86
CA LYS A 870 -4.47 21.85 36.17
C LYS A 870 -3.91 20.44 36.16
N PHE A 871 -3.53 19.94 34.99
CA PHE A 871 -2.75 18.72 34.84
C PHE A 871 -1.26 19.03 35.11
N SER A 872 -0.59 18.18 35.90
CA SER A 872 0.67 18.50 36.59
C SER A 872 1.92 17.88 35.99
#